data_AF-A0A255SUZ3-F1
#
_entry.id   AF-A0A255SUZ3-F1
#
_cell.length_a   1.000
_cell.length_b   1.000
_cell.length_c   1.000
_cell.angle_alpha   90.00
_cell.angle_beta   90.00
_cell.angle_gamma   90.00
#
_symmetry.space_group_name_H-M   'P 1'
#
loop_
_entity.id
_entity.type
_entity.pdbx_description
1 polymer ?
#
loop_
_entity_poly.entity_id
_entity_poly.type
_entity_poly.pdbx_seq_one_letter_code
_entity_poly.pdbx_strand_id
1 'polypeptide(L)'
;MLFGMPNIVKGRQVTDSLILERLFSFQRISGCGIIDSTTNVYKKLYIDTRRRNFTMMCVPSLFHIAYGDRQYILESYGKIRFDSLTHFTDKKQIYVSTVPHRSSILTVLRSYTVPNIYGVAIFDGHVLSPFNRNNTIYYRYTISEVSEECHLVTFKPRSNNTQLVKGFAMVETATGRVSFARLQGEFDMLHFDIETHFSQEEAKKRSSVPKECVINTRFKFLGNDIQSSFTTIYGCDVALPDSIESSADMRMLNMVRPVPLDSAEIEVYKDFFGKVITEDITIKEEEAKDTLTVAEKKKNNFGKIAWDLLEDNMLSSIRGENENGYFKLSPIINPQYLSYSNSRGLAYKMKLWAQYKFNEKRKLSFDARIGYNFKIKQFYFDNCLHFDFNPKRNGWLELQVGNGNRITNSSVLDVLKEEHRDTLDFSQLGLHYFNDNRYELRCNIAVTDQFEVMPALTYHNRTAVNKEAMILTGQPTAYKGFAPSLTLKYQPSPSWPVMSVNYERCIDNVIESNMEYERWEIDCSYRRRYSSLKRFNARVGAGFYTNKSTTYFVDYLNFHEDYLPGGWDDEWTGEFQLLNSQWYNASNYYLRTNLSYDSPLLMMTCLPIAGRIIESERLYFSFVQLEKTRPYFEFGYGFSTRFVSLAFFSSFLGNSFERFGTKFTFELFRKW
;
A
#
# COMPACT_ATOMS: atom_id res chain seq x y z
N MET A 1 47.93 40.13 -39.64
CA MET A 1 46.51 39.89 -39.95
C MET A 1 45.87 39.17 -38.78
N LEU A 2 44.60 39.49 -38.49
CA LEU A 2 43.95 39.40 -37.18
C LEU A 2 43.84 37.99 -36.57
N PHE A 3 44.13 37.91 -35.26
CA PHE A 3 43.63 36.88 -34.34
C PHE A 3 42.15 37.18 -34.01
N GLY A 4 41.26 36.23 -34.29
CA GLY A 4 39.86 36.29 -33.86
C GLY A 4 39.68 35.63 -32.50
N MET A 5 39.42 36.44 -31.48
CA MET A 5 38.96 35.98 -30.15
C MET A 5 37.53 35.44 -30.26
N PRO A 6 37.18 34.34 -29.56
CA PRO A 6 35.79 34.01 -29.30
C PRO A 6 35.24 34.98 -28.25
N ASN A 7 34.16 35.68 -28.60
CA ASN A 7 33.38 36.48 -27.65
C ASN A 7 32.80 35.56 -26.56
N ILE A 8 33.44 35.52 -25.39
CA ILE A 8 32.82 35.01 -24.17
C ILE A 8 31.92 36.13 -23.66
N VAL A 9 30.62 36.00 -23.93
CA VAL A 9 29.59 36.81 -23.27
C VAL A 9 29.54 36.37 -21.79
N LYS A 10 30.18 37.16 -20.92
CA LYS A 10 29.97 37.11 -19.46
C LYS A 10 28.81 38.04 -19.13
N GLY A 11 27.61 37.50 -18.96
CA GLY A 11 26.45 38.24 -18.47
C GLY A 11 25.32 37.30 -18.02
N ARG A 12 24.74 37.59 -16.84
CA ARG A 12 23.50 36.98 -16.28
C ARG A 12 23.58 35.63 -15.53
N GLN A 13 24.75 35.15 -15.09
CA GLN A 13 24.84 33.86 -14.37
C GLN A 13 24.65 33.95 -12.83
N VAL A 14 24.90 35.12 -12.23
CA VAL A 14 24.89 35.30 -10.76
C VAL A 14 23.48 35.50 -10.20
N THR A 15 22.62 36.24 -10.92
CA THR A 15 21.22 36.51 -10.54
C THR A 15 20.36 35.25 -10.56
N ASP A 16 20.53 34.44 -11.60
CA ASP A 16 19.75 33.22 -11.82
C ASP A 16 20.04 32.16 -10.73
N SER A 17 21.31 32.04 -10.35
CA SER A 17 21.75 31.12 -9.29
C SER A 17 21.19 31.55 -7.92
N LEU A 18 21.14 32.85 -7.64
CA LEU A 18 20.61 33.41 -6.40
C LEU A 18 19.09 33.17 -6.26
N ILE A 19 18.34 33.32 -7.34
CA ILE A 19 16.88 33.10 -7.34
C ILE A 19 16.55 31.64 -7.04
N LEU A 20 17.26 30.69 -7.67
CA LEU A 20 17.08 29.27 -7.38
C LEU A 20 17.48 28.91 -5.95
N GLU A 21 18.56 29.50 -5.44
CA GLU A 21 18.96 29.29 -4.05
C GLU A 21 17.89 29.79 -3.07
N ARG A 22 17.31 30.97 -3.31
CA ARG A 22 16.19 31.51 -2.51
C ARG A 22 14.95 30.61 -2.62
N LEU A 23 14.59 30.18 -3.82
CA LEU A 23 13.48 29.25 -4.06
C LEU A 23 13.63 27.95 -3.25
N PHE A 24 14.81 27.33 -3.30
CA PHE A 24 15.06 26.07 -2.60
C PHE A 24 15.22 26.24 -1.08
N SER A 25 15.64 27.41 -0.62
CA SER A 25 15.80 27.70 0.80
C SER A 25 14.55 28.26 1.47
N PHE A 26 13.55 28.72 0.70
CA PHE A 26 12.32 29.32 1.20
C PHE A 26 11.66 28.49 2.30
N GLN A 27 11.46 27.18 2.09
CA GLN A 27 10.83 26.32 3.10
C GLN A 27 11.63 26.26 4.42
N ARG A 28 12.96 26.24 4.33
CA ARG A 28 13.87 26.18 5.48
C ARG A 28 13.92 27.52 6.23
N ILE A 29 13.89 28.64 5.51
CA ILE A 29 13.99 30.00 6.06
C ILE A 29 12.66 30.44 6.67
N SER A 30 11.56 30.20 5.96
CA SER A 30 10.22 30.63 6.36
C SER A 30 9.60 29.74 7.44
N GLY A 31 10.27 28.63 7.80
CA GLY A 31 9.81 27.71 8.84
C GLY A 31 8.41 27.18 8.55
N CYS A 32 8.11 26.81 7.30
CA CYS A 32 6.77 26.44 6.88
C CYS A 32 6.39 25.01 7.30
N GLY A 33 6.45 24.74 8.61
CA GLY A 33 5.64 23.71 9.24
C GLY A 33 4.30 24.36 9.56
N ILE A 34 3.22 23.87 8.94
CA ILE A 34 1.88 24.37 9.26
C ILE A 34 1.64 24.16 10.76
N ILE A 35 1.42 25.25 11.48
CA ILE A 35 0.88 25.22 12.83
C ILE A 35 -0.61 24.97 12.66
N ASP A 36 -1.11 23.92 13.33
CA ASP A 36 -2.52 23.51 13.43
C ASP A 36 -3.49 24.64 13.07
N SER A 37 -3.98 24.61 11.83
CA SER A 37 -4.82 25.67 11.28
C SER A 37 -6.05 25.09 10.62
N THR A 38 -7.20 25.69 10.97
CA THR A 38 -8.49 25.33 10.39
C THR A 38 -8.94 26.46 9.46
N THR A 39 -9.38 26.08 8.26
CA THR A 39 -9.92 27.03 7.26
C THR A 39 -11.18 26.45 6.61
N ASN A 40 -12.08 27.32 6.15
CA ASN A 40 -13.22 26.90 5.37
C ASN A 40 -12.77 26.56 3.94
N VAL A 41 -13.31 25.49 3.38
CA VAL A 41 -12.95 25.01 2.05
C VAL A 41 -14.18 24.68 1.23
N TYR A 42 -14.15 25.08 -0.03
CA TYR A 42 -15.11 24.68 -1.05
C TYR A 42 -14.43 23.80 -2.08
N LYS A 43 -15.08 22.71 -2.47
CA LYS A 43 -14.58 21.74 -3.45
C LYS A 43 -15.67 21.39 -4.45
N LYS A 44 -15.33 21.43 -5.74
CA LYS A 44 -16.23 21.05 -6.85
C LYS A 44 -15.51 20.13 -7.81
N LEU A 45 -16.00 18.91 -7.97
CA LEU A 45 -15.53 17.93 -8.94
C LEU A 45 -16.58 17.77 -10.05
N TYR A 46 -16.18 18.05 -11.28
CA TYR A 46 -16.94 17.79 -12.50
C TYR A 46 -16.30 16.62 -13.25
N ILE A 47 -17.11 15.67 -13.70
CA ILE A 47 -16.66 14.46 -14.41
C ILE A 47 -17.43 14.35 -15.73
N ASP A 48 -16.72 14.08 -16.82
CA ASP A 48 -17.28 13.80 -18.14
C ASP A 48 -16.70 12.51 -18.73
N THR A 49 -17.58 11.53 -18.93
CA THR A 49 -17.28 10.22 -19.49
C THR A 49 -17.43 10.24 -21.02
N ARG A 50 -16.35 10.56 -21.71
CA ARG A 50 -16.30 10.60 -23.18
C ARG A 50 -16.49 9.22 -23.81
N ARG A 51 -15.78 8.22 -23.29
CA ARG A 51 -15.86 6.83 -23.76
C ARG A 51 -15.78 5.87 -22.57
N ARG A 52 -16.67 4.88 -22.52
CA ARG A 52 -16.63 3.79 -21.54
C ARG A 52 -16.93 2.43 -22.17
N ASN A 53 -16.41 1.36 -21.57
CA ASN A 53 -16.67 -0.03 -21.89
C ASN A 53 -16.74 -0.87 -20.59
N PHE A 54 -16.95 -2.19 -20.71
CA PHE A 54 -17.13 -3.08 -19.56
C PHE A 54 -15.95 -3.08 -18.57
N THR A 55 -14.72 -2.78 -19.02
CA THR A 55 -13.53 -2.78 -18.15
C THR A 55 -13.52 -1.63 -17.14
N MET A 56 -14.37 -0.60 -17.32
CA MET A 56 -14.54 0.48 -16.35
C MET A 56 -15.09 -0.05 -15.01
N MET A 57 -15.87 -1.13 -15.03
CA MET A 57 -16.35 -1.79 -13.82
C MET A 57 -15.20 -2.37 -12.99
N CYS A 58 -14.06 -2.68 -13.61
CA CYS A 58 -12.90 -3.19 -12.87
C CYS A 58 -12.17 -2.12 -12.06
N VAL A 59 -12.48 -0.84 -12.26
CA VAL A 59 -11.88 0.29 -11.54
C VAL A 59 -12.71 0.57 -10.27
N PRO A 60 -12.20 0.31 -9.05
CA PRO A 60 -13.01 0.35 -7.83
C PRO A 60 -13.78 1.66 -7.60
N SER A 61 -13.11 2.82 -7.61
CA SER A 61 -13.79 4.11 -7.42
C SER A 61 -14.55 4.65 -8.64
N LEU A 62 -14.60 3.94 -9.77
CA LEU A 62 -15.40 4.35 -10.93
C LEU A 62 -16.62 3.45 -11.18
N PHE A 63 -16.81 2.41 -10.36
CA PHE A 63 -17.87 1.43 -10.56
C PHE A 63 -19.27 2.07 -10.70
N HIS A 64 -19.62 3.01 -9.81
CA HIS A 64 -20.92 3.67 -9.80
C HIS A 64 -21.17 4.63 -10.98
N ILE A 65 -20.15 4.92 -11.79
CA ILE A 65 -20.28 5.71 -13.03
C ILE A 65 -19.94 4.89 -14.28
N ALA A 66 -19.67 3.59 -14.11
CA ALA A 66 -19.46 2.66 -15.21
C ALA A 66 -20.75 2.42 -16.02
N TYR A 67 -21.91 2.69 -15.42
CA TYR A 67 -23.24 2.64 -16.02
C TYR A 67 -24.01 3.95 -15.75
N GLY A 68 -25.15 4.14 -16.43
CA GLY A 68 -26.00 5.32 -16.24
C GLY A 68 -25.54 6.55 -17.02
N ASP A 69 -25.59 7.72 -16.38
CA ASP A 69 -25.22 9.00 -17.00
C ASP A 69 -23.73 9.06 -17.35
N ARG A 70 -23.35 10.11 -18.09
CA ARG A 70 -21.96 10.36 -18.50
C ARG A 70 -21.32 11.51 -17.75
N GLN A 71 -22.14 12.43 -17.23
CA GLN A 71 -21.68 13.63 -16.57
C GLN A 71 -22.14 13.63 -15.11
N TYR A 72 -21.23 13.96 -14.21
CA TYR A 72 -21.49 13.95 -12.77
C TYR A 72 -20.84 15.15 -12.09
N ILE A 73 -21.51 15.66 -11.05
CA ILE A 73 -21.05 16.78 -10.24
C ILE A 73 -21.07 16.39 -8.78
N LEU A 74 -19.98 16.68 -8.09
CA LEU A 74 -19.86 16.56 -6.65
C LEU A 74 -19.39 17.89 -6.08
N GLU A 75 -20.16 18.46 -5.18
CA GLU A 75 -19.83 19.69 -4.47
C GLU A 75 -19.82 19.46 -2.96
N SER A 76 -18.81 20.02 -2.29
CA SER A 76 -18.76 20.01 -0.83
C SER A 76 -18.28 21.34 -0.28
N TYR A 77 -18.88 21.75 0.84
CA TYR A 77 -18.44 22.87 1.65
C TYR A 77 -18.20 22.40 3.09
N GLY A 78 -17.12 22.85 3.71
CA GLY A 78 -16.80 22.44 5.07
C GLY A 78 -15.53 23.06 5.61
N LYS A 79 -14.93 22.39 6.59
CA LYS A 79 -13.70 22.82 7.27
C LYS A 79 -12.57 21.83 7.01
N ILE A 80 -11.41 22.35 6.65
CA ILE A 80 -10.17 21.60 6.56
C ILE A 80 -9.23 22.02 7.69
N ARG A 81 -8.76 21.03 8.46
CA ARG A 81 -7.76 21.20 9.51
C ARG A 81 -6.45 20.59 9.05
N PHE A 82 -5.39 21.38 9.06
CA PHE A 82 -4.06 20.96 8.65
C PHE A 82 -3.19 20.67 9.87
N ASP A 83 -2.81 19.41 10.06
CA ASP A 83 -1.74 19.01 10.98
C ASP A 83 -0.37 19.15 10.29
N SER A 84 -0.35 18.90 8.98
CA SER A 84 0.74 19.20 8.04
C SER A 84 0.19 19.32 6.61
N LEU A 85 1.00 19.74 5.63
CA LEU A 85 0.57 19.76 4.22
C LEU A 85 0.21 18.37 3.68
N THR A 86 0.75 17.30 4.28
CA THR A 86 0.49 15.91 3.88
C THR A 86 -0.57 15.23 4.74
N HIS A 87 -0.82 15.71 5.96
CA HIS A 87 -1.83 15.18 6.87
C HIS A 87 -2.84 16.26 7.23
N PHE A 88 -4.04 16.13 6.68
CA PHE A 88 -5.15 17.04 6.91
C PHE A 88 -6.46 16.27 7.08
N THR A 89 -7.33 16.80 7.93
CA THR A 89 -8.67 16.28 8.18
C THR A 89 -9.69 17.19 7.49
N ASP A 90 -10.61 16.59 6.74
CA ASP A 90 -11.62 17.30 5.97
C ASP A 90 -13.01 16.96 6.54
N LYS A 91 -13.65 17.92 7.21
CA LYS A 91 -15.01 17.79 7.74
C LYS A 91 -15.99 18.42 6.75
N LYS A 92 -16.75 17.59 6.04
CA LYS A 92 -17.81 18.02 5.12
C LYS A 92 -19.07 18.40 5.92
N GLN A 93 -19.49 19.67 5.84
CA GLN A 93 -20.73 20.14 6.47
C GLN A 93 -21.90 20.08 5.47
N ILE A 94 -21.63 20.43 4.21
CA ILE A 94 -22.56 20.30 3.10
C ILE A 94 -21.93 19.41 2.04
N TYR A 95 -22.67 18.42 1.54
CA TYR A 95 -22.22 17.55 0.46
C TYR A 95 -23.39 17.22 -0.47
N VAL A 96 -23.28 17.66 -1.72
CA VAL A 96 -24.25 17.39 -2.78
C VAL A 96 -23.54 16.64 -3.90
N SER A 97 -24.16 15.57 -4.38
CA SER A 97 -23.60 14.72 -5.41
C SER A 97 -24.70 14.22 -6.33
N THR A 98 -24.47 14.26 -7.63
CA THR A 98 -25.34 13.64 -8.65
C THR A 98 -24.98 12.18 -8.92
N VAL A 99 -23.95 11.65 -8.24
CA VAL A 99 -23.53 10.25 -8.36
C VAL A 99 -24.51 9.34 -7.60
N PRO A 100 -24.85 8.16 -8.17
CA PRO A 100 -25.66 7.15 -7.48
C PRO A 100 -25.15 6.84 -6.07
N HIS A 101 -26.09 6.73 -5.12
CA HIS A 101 -25.83 6.42 -3.70
C HIS A 101 -24.85 7.39 -3.01
N ARG A 102 -24.56 8.56 -3.61
CA ARG A 102 -23.55 9.53 -3.14
C ARG A 102 -22.18 8.90 -2.88
N SER A 103 -21.87 7.84 -3.61
CA SER A 103 -20.63 7.08 -3.48
C SER A 103 -19.39 7.95 -3.70
N SER A 104 -18.27 7.55 -3.10
CA SER A 104 -16.98 8.23 -3.27
C SER A 104 -16.33 7.79 -4.57
N ILE A 105 -16.12 8.76 -5.48
CA ILE A 105 -15.55 8.54 -6.81
C ILE A 105 -14.24 9.30 -6.97
N LEU A 106 -13.32 8.78 -7.79
CA LEU A 106 -12.01 9.38 -8.07
C LEU A 106 -11.28 9.76 -6.77
N THR A 107 -11.29 8.86 -5.79
CA THR A 107 -10.68 9.04 -4.47
C THR A 107 -9.20 9.44 -4.55
N VAL A 108 -8.50 8.99 -5.60
CA VAL A 108 -7.13 9.35 -5.96
C VAL A 108 -6.93 10.87 -6.01
N LEU A 109 -7.90 11.64 -6.52
CA LEU A 109 -7.82 13.09 -6.68
C LEU A 109 -7.72 13.84 -5.35
N ARG A 110 -8.12 13.23 -4.23
CA ARG A 110 -7.97 13.84 -2.89
C ARG A 110 -6.52 14.18 -2.57
N SER A 111 -5.56 13.38 -3.04
CA SER A 111 -4.13 13.62 -2.83
C SER A 111 -3.61 14.82 -3.64
N TYR A 112 -4.33 15.24 -4.68
CA TYR A 112 -3.92 16.33 -5.58
C TYR A 112 -4.43 17.69 -5.12
N THR A 113 -5.44 17.76 -4.24
CA THR A 113 -6.08 19.03 -3.84
C THR A 113 -5.14 19.98 -3.10
N VAL A 114 -4.20 19.44 -2.33
CA VAL A 114 -3.22 20.20 -1.54
C VAL A 114 -1.81 19.81 -2.01
N PRO A 115 -1.30 20.38 -3.11
CA PRO A 115 0.04 20.06 -3.60
C PRO A 115 1.12 20.63 -2.66
N ASN A 116 1.97 19.76 -2.10
CA ASN A 116 3.12 20.19 -1.30
C ASN A 116 4.30 20.55 -2.21
N ILE A 117 4.22 21.72 -2.84
CA ILE A 117 5.20 22.12 -3.84
C ILE A 117 6.62 22.27 -3.28
N TYR A 118 6.83 22.60 -2.01
CA TYR A 118 8.19 22.74 -1.47
C TYR A 118 8.76 21.44 -0.89
N GLY A 119 7.89 20.47 -0.59
CA GLY A 119 8.28 19.15 -0.09
C GLY A 119 9.12 18.36 -1.09
N VAL A 120 9.67 17.23 -0.64
CA VAL A 120 10.41 16.31 -1.51
C VAL A 120 9.50 15.73 -2.60
N ALA A 121 8.23 15.51 -2.29
CA ALA A 121 7.20 15.09 -3.24
C ALA A 121 5.97 15.99 -3.13
N ILE A 122 5.32 16.23 -4.27
CA ILE A 122 4.16 17.10 -4.43
C ILE A 122 2.89 16.42 -3.86
N PHE A 123 2.69 15.13 -4.20
CA PHE A 123 1.59 14.31 -3.73
C PHE A 123 2.13 13.14 -2.92
N ASP A 124 1.70 13.02 -1.65
CA ASP A 124 1.91 11.90 -0.72
C ASP A 124 3.11 10.95 -1.01
N GLY A 125 4.31 11.51 -1.18
CA GLY A 125 5.51 10.70 -1.41
C GLY A 125 5.64 10.02 -2.79
N HIS A 126 5.12 10.64 -3.86
CA HIS A 126 5.07 10.00 -5.19
C HIS A 126 5.67 10.81 -6.35
N VAL A 127 5.22 12.04 -6.55
CA VAL A 127 5.71 12.90 -7.65
C VAL A 127 6.77 13.84 -7.09
N LEU A 128 8.01 13.74 -7.56
CA LEU A 128 9.13 14.53 -7.05
C LEU A 128 8.95 16.01 -7.36
N SER A 129 9.01 16.85 -6.34
CA SER A 129 8.87 18.29 -6.54
C SER A 129 10.09 18.90 -7.26
N PRO A 130 9.88 19.80 -8.24
CA PRO A 130 10.95 20.58 -8.84
C PRO A 130 11.46 21.72 -7.93
N PHE A 131 10.80 22.02 -6.81
CA PHE A 131 11.19 23.11 -5.90
C PHE A 131 12.00 22.63 -4.69
N ASN A 132 12.36 21.35 -4.63
CA ASN A 132 13.19 20.80 -3.57
C ASN A 132 14.64 20.62 -4.03
N ARG A 133 15.60 21.09 -3.22
CA ARG A 133 17.04 21.03 -3.53
C ARG A 133 17.52 19.61 -3.87
N ASN A 134 17.01 18.59 -3.19
CA ASN A 134 17.45 17.20 -3.40
C ASN A 134 17.03 16.65 -4.77
N ASN A 135 16.00 17.22 -5.39
CA ASN A 135 15.46 16.76 -6.67
C ASN A 135 16.06 17.50 -7.88
N THR A 136 16.90 18.51 -7.66
CA THR A 136 17.53 19.33 -8.73
C THR A 136 18.28 18.50 -9.76
N ILE A 137 18.83 17.35 -9.35
CA ILE A 137 19.51 16.39 -10.23
C ILE A 137 18.60 15.82 -11.33
N TYR A 138 17.28 15.85 -11.16
CA TYR A 138 16.30 15.31 -12.10
C TYR A 138 15.67 16.37 -13.02
N TYR A 139 15.96 17.65 -12.78
CA TYR A 139 15.34 18.77 -13.50
C TYR A 139 16.37 19.65 -14.21
N ARG A 140 15.92 20.35 -15.24
CA ARG A 140 16.59 21.49 -15.87
C ARG A 140 15.73 22.71 -15.67
N TYR A 141 16.36 23.83 -15.32
CA TYR A 141 15.69 25.09 -15.03
C TYR A 141 16.06 26.14 -16.07
N THR A 142 15.11 26.99 -16.40
CA THR A 142 15.30 28.18 -17.22
C THR A 142 14.59 29.33 -16.53
N ILE A 143 15.30 30.44 -16.33
CA ILE A 143 14.79 31.60 -15.61
C ILE A 143 14.64 32.74 -16.60
N SER A 144 13.51 33.41 -16.55
CA SER A 144 13.25 34.62 -17.32
C SER A 144 12.60 35.65 -16.40
N GLU A 145 13.10 36.87 -16.45
CA GLU A 145 12.56 38.01 -15.71
C GLU A 145 11.23 38.46 -16.33
N VAL A 146 10.20 38.61 -15.50
CA VAL A 146 8.87 39.11 -15.93
C VAL A 146 8.67 40.55 -15.44
N SER A 147 9.10 40.84 -14.21
CA SER A 147 9.20 42.18 -13.63
C SER A 147 10.34 42.22 -12.61
N GLU A 148 10.71 43.41 -12.11
CA GLU A 148 11.77 43.55 -11.08
C GLU A 148 11.49 42.68 -9.82
N GLU A 149 10.22 42.49 -9.49
CA GLU A 149 9.77 41.74 -8.31
C GLU A 149 9.45 40.26 -8.59
N CYS A 150 9.29 39.86 -9.86
CA CYS A 150 8.85 38.52 -10.24
C CYS A 150 9.68 37.89 -11.37
N HIS A 151 10.16 36.67 -11.12
CA HIS A 151 10.84 35.83 -12.10
C HIS A 151 10.00 34.60 -12.46
N LEU A 152 9.97 34.26 -13.75
CA LEU A 152 9.40 33.02 -14.25
C LEU A 152 10.47 31.92 -14.25
N VAL A 153 10.26 30.89 -13.44
CA VAL A 153 11.11 29.70 -13.36
C VAL A 153 10.43 28.55 -14.07
N THR A 154 10.92 28.20 -15.25
CA THR A 154 10.48 27.03 -16.01
C THR A 154 11.30 25.81 -15.61
N PHE A 155 10.65 24.69 -15.33
CA PHE A 155 11.30 23.42 -15.00
C PHE A 155 10.88 22.33 -15.98
N LYS A 156 11.87 21.59 -16.47
CA LYS A 156 11.68 20.45 -17.38
C LYS A 156 12.43 19.23 -16.85
N PRO A 157 11.81 18.04 -16.85
CA PRO A 157 12.46 16.84 -16.37
C PRO A 157 13.58 16.41 -17.32
N ARG A 158 14.66 15.83 -16.78
CA ARG A 158 15.80 15.32 -17.56
C ARG A 158 15.51 13.99 -18.23
N SER A 159 14.61 13.19 -17.65
CA SER A 159 14.09 11.94 -18.20
C SER A 159 12.56 12.05 -18.34
N ASN A 160 11.98 11.27 -19.22
CA ASN A 160 10.52 11.19 -19.33
C ASN A 160 10.02 10.08 -18.40
N ASN A 161 9.49 10.45 -17.24
CA ASN A 161 9.04 9.53 -16.19
C ASN A 161 7.80 10.11 -15.47
N THR A 162 6.87 9.25 -15.06
CA THR A 162 5.60 9.62 -14.39
C THR A 162 5.78 10.27 -13.02
N GLN A 163 6.91 10.07 -12.37
CA GLN A 163 7.21 10.71 -11.09
C GLN A 163 7.79 12.12 -11.21
N LEU A 164 8.02 12.60 -12.43
CA LEU A 164 8.52 13.94 -12.68
C LEU A 164 7.45 14.80 -13.34
N VAL A 165 7.52 16.11 -13.09
CA VAL A 165 6.59 17.09 -13.65
C VAL A 165 7.30 18.13 -14.49
N LYS A 166 6.58 18.70 -15.45
CA LYS A 166 7.04 19.86 -16.21
C LYS A 166 6.10 21.04 -15.97
N GLY A 167 6.60 22.25 -16.19
CA GLY A 167 5.79 23.43 -16.04
C GLY A 167 6.61 24.65 -15.70
N PHE A 168 5.97 25.60 -15.04
CA PHE A 168 6.60 26.85 -14.63
C PHE A 168 5.99 27.38 -13.34
N ALA A 169 6.74 28.23 -12.67
CA ALA A 169 6.29 28.96 -11.49
C ALA A 169 6.71 30.42 -11.56
N MET A 170 5.87 31.30 -11.03
CA MET A 170 6.20 32.69 -10.77
C MET A 170 6.78 32.79 -9.37
N VAL A 171 8.01 33.29 -9.28
CA VAL A 171 8.82 33.34 -8.07
C VAL A 171 9.13 34.79 -7.73
N GLU A 172 8.85 35.18 -6.50
CA GLU A 172 9.14 36.49 -5.96
C GLU A 172 10.65 36.67 -5.74
N THR A 173 11.24 37.73 -6.30
CA THR A 173 12.70 37.96 -6.32
C THR A 173 13.29 38.07 -4.92
N ALA A 174 12.60 38.77 -4.01
CA ALA A 174 13.11 39.06 -2.66
C ALA A 174 13.15 37.82 -1.77
N THR A 175 12.07 37.04 -1.77
CA THR A 175 11.86 35.93 -0.82
C THR A 175 12.12 34.55 -1.42
N GLY A 176 12.04 34.37 -2.74
CA GLY A 176 12.02 33.05 -3.38
C GLY A 176 10.67 32.33 -3.26
N ARG A 177 9.61 33.03 -2.85
CA ARG A 177 8.27 32.47 -2.70
C ARG A 177 7.60 32.27 -4.06
N VAL A 178 6.88 31.16 -4.20
CA VAL A 178 6.06 30.85 -5.38
C VAL A 178 4.69 31.48 -5.18
N SER A 179 4.30 32.40 -6.07
CA SER A 179 2.97 33.02 -6.08
C SER A 179 1.97 32.24 -6.94
N PHE A 180 2.46 31.66 -8.04
CA PHE A 180 1.71 30.84 -8.96
C PHE A 180 2.56 29.68 -9.46
N ALA A 181 1.97 28.50 -9.61
CA ALA A 181 2.60 27.37 -10.25
C ALA A 181 1.62 26.65 -11.18
N ARG A 182 2.12 26.25 -12.35
CA ARG A 182 1.46 25.30 -13.24
C ARG A 182 2.29 24.03 -13.35
N LEU A 183 1.68 22.89 -13.05
CA LEU A 183 2.33 21.58 -12.99
C LEU A 183 1.61 20.60 -13.91
N GLN A 184 2.35 20.04 -14.86
CA GLN A 184 1.85 19.01 -15.77
C GLN A 184 2.61 17.72 -15.57
N GLY A 185 1.89 16.62 -15.49
CA GLY A 185 2.47 15.29 -15.36
C GLY A 185 1.47 14.19 -15.63
N GLU A 186 1.92 12.96 -15.40
CA GLU A 186 1.08 11.78 -15.44
C GLU A 186 1.41 10.93 -14.22
N PHE A 187 0.43 10.58 -13.40
CA PHE A 187 0.63 9.70 -12.26
C PHE A 187 -0.60 8.83 -12.04
N ASP A 188 -0.40 7.54 -11.76
CA ASP A 188 -1.48 6.58 -11.50
C ASP A 188 -2.60 6.58 -12.58
N MET A 189 -2.19 6.54 -13.86
CA MET A 189 -3.06 6.59 -15.06
C MET A 189 -3.83 7.90 -15.27
N LEU A 190 -3.56 8.93 -14.46
CA LEU A 190 -4.13 10.26 -14.60
C LEU A 190 -3.09 11.21 -15.20
N HIS A 191 -3.37 11.69 -16.40
CA HIS A 191 -2.69 12.89 -16.89
C HIS A 191 -3.31 14.07 -16.16
N PHE A 192 -2.49 14.90 -15.52
CA PHE A 192 -2.95 16.04 -14.75
C PHE A 192 -2.29 17.34 -15.23
N ASP A 193 -3.07 18.41 -15.20
CA ASP A 193 -2.62 19.79 -15.33
C ASP A 193 -3.18 20.56 -14.14
N ILE A 194 -2.29 21.04 -13.29
CA ILE A 194 -2.63 21.69 -12.03
C ILE A 194 -2.20 23.13 -12.10
N GLU A 195 -3.12 24.01 -11.81
CA GLU A 195 -2.89 25.44 -11.64
C GLU A 195 -3.16 25.80 -10.20
N THR A 196 -2.18 26.42 -9.54
CA THR A 196 -2.25 26.71 -8.11
C THR A 196 -1.79 28.13 -7.84
N HIS A 197 -2.65 28.88 -7.13
CA HIS A 197 -2.39 30.24 -6.68
C HIS A 197 -2.17 30.26 -5.17
N PHE A 198 -1.09 30.90 -4.72
CA PHE A 198 -0.75 31.03 -3.30
C PHE A 198 -1.15 32.42 -2.79
N SER A 199 -1.62 32.51 -1.55
CA SER A 199 -2.00 33.79 -0.96
C SER A 199 -0.78 34.70 -0.76
N GLN A 200 -1.01 36.01 -0.83
CA GLN A 200 0.01 37.04 -0.57
C GLN A 200 0.06 37.46 0.91
N GLU A 201 -0.83 36.96 1.77
CA GLU A 201 -0.94 37.44 3.15
C GLU A 201 0.36 37.29 3.95
N GLU A 202 0.82 38.42 4.50
CA GLU A 202 2.05 38.60 5.28
C GLU A 202 2.08 37.81 6.60
N ALA A 203 1.00 37.11 6.94
CA ALA A 203 1.00 36.15 8.03
C ALA A 203 1.88 34.95 7.62
N LYS A 204 3.18 35.06 7.91
CA LYS A 204 4.28 34.09 7.69
C LYS A 204 3.93 32.59 7.89
N LYS A 205 2.82 32.30 8.56
CA LYS A 205 2.31 30.97 8.94
C LYS A 205 1.46 30.27 7.87
N ARG A 206 0.88 30.97 6.87
CA ARG A 206 -0.03 30.37 5.86
C ARG A 206 0.49 30.39 4.41
N SER A 207 1.72 30.84 4.21
CA SER A 207 2.29 31.12 2.88
C SER A 207 2.42 29.90 1.94
N SER A 208 2.37 28.67 2.46
CA SER A 208 2.45 27.43 1.65
C SER A 208 1.13 26.72 1.42
N VAL A 209 0.01 27.23 1.94
CA VAL A 209 -1.32 26.71 1.61
C VAL A 209 -1.83 27.46 0.38
N PRO A 210 -2.29 26.77 -0.67
CA PRO A 210 -2.86 27.44 -1.83
C PRO A 210 -4.16 28.16 -1.46
N LYS A 211 -4.43 29.30 -2.09
CA LYS A 211 -5.72 29.98 -2.04
C LYS A 211 -6.73 29.30 -2.97
N GLU A 212 -6.26 28.92 -4.15
CA GLU A 212 -7.04 28.24 -5.17
C GLU A 212 -6.18 27.19 -5.86
N CYS A 213 -6.79 26.03 -6.13
CA CYS A 213 -6.17 24.93 -6.87
C CYS A 213 -7.19 24.38 -7.86
N VAL A 214 -6.85 24.41 -9.15
CA VAL A 214 -7.64 23.86 -10.24
C VAL A 214 -6.86 22.71 -10.87
N ILE A 215 -7.50 21.54 -10.94
CA ILE A 215 -6.86 20.29 -11.37
C ILE A 215 -7.69 19.73 -12.51
N ASN A 216 -7.15 19.79 -13.72
CA ASN A 216 -7.74 19.13 -14.87
C ASN A 216 -7.06 17.77 -15.04
N THR A 217 -7.85 16.70 -15.05
CA THR A 217 -7.32 15.35 -15.28
C THR A 217 -7.98 14.61 -16.42
N ARG A 218 -7.23 13.68 -17.01
CA ARG A 218 -7.72 12.74 -17.99
C ARG A 218 -7.25 11.34 -17.64
N PHE A 219 -8.22 10.47 -17.36
CA PHE A 219 -8.02 9.06 -17.11
C PHE A 219 -8.21 8.27 -18.39
N LYS A 220 -7.25 7.41 -18.74
CA LYS A 220 -7.34 6.48 -19.86
C LYS A 220 -6.96 5.07 -19.43
N PHE A 221 -7.88 4.13 -19.61
CA PHE A 221 -7.65 2.72 -19.27
C PHE A 221 -8.40 1.81 -20.22
N LEU A 222 -7.70 0.92 -20.93
CA LEU A 222 -8.27 -0.11 -21.83
C LEU A 222 -9.41 0.41 -22.75
N GLY A 223 -9.26 1.62 -23.30
CA GLY A 223 -10.23 2.24 -24.20
C GLY A 223 -11.31 3.09 -23.52
N ASN A 224 -11.35 3.15 -22.19
CA ASN A 224 -12.09 4.16 -21.44
C ASN A 224 -11.36 5.52 -21.49
N ASP A 225 -12.11 6.61 -21.51
CA ASP A 225 -11.61 7.99 -21.53
C ASP A 225 -12.55 8.88 -20.71
N ILE A 226 -12.04 9.34 -19.57
CA ILE A 226 -12.78 10.18 -18.62
C ILE A 226 -11.98 11.45 -18.40
N GLN A 227 -12.66 12.58 -18.52
CA GLN A 227 -12.13 13.89 -18.18
C GLN A 227 -12.73 14.31 -16.84
N SER A 228 -11.94 14.95 -15.99
CA SER A 228 -12.47 15.59 -14.80
C SER A 228 -11.78 16.91 -14.52
N SER A 229 -12.52 17.83 -13.91
CA SER A 229 -12.00 19.10 -13.41
C SER A 229 -12.33 19.19 -11.93
N PHE A 230 -11.31 19.42 -11.12
CA PHE A 230 -11.44 19.52 -9.68
C PHE A 230 -10.95 20.89 -9.21
N THR A 231 -11.89 21.71 -8.73
CA THR A 231 -11.61 23.04 -8.20
C THR A 231 -11.69 23.00 -6.68
N THR A 232 -10.66 23.52 -6.02
CA THR A 232 -10.63 23.71 -4.56
C THR A 232 -10.28 25.15 -4.22
N ILE A 233 -11.11 25.78 -3.39
CA ILE A 233 -10.92 27.15 -2.91
C ILE A 233 -10.81 27.11 -1.39
N TYR A 234 -9.69 27.64 -0.89
CA TYR A 234 -9.35 27.66 0.53
C TYR A 234 -9.60 29.04 1.13
N GLY A 235 -9.94 29.08 2.42
CA GLY A 235 -10.18 30.33 3.14
C GLY A 235 -11.47 31.02 2.72
N CYS A 236 -12.54 30.26 2.47
CA CYS A 236 -13.84 30.84 2.15
C CYS A 236 -14.38 31.67 3.33
N ASP A 237 -15.00 32.83 3.02
CA ASP A 237 -15.37 33.84 4.02
C ASP A 237 -16.50 33.39 4.97
N VAL A 238 -17.38 32.49 4.51
CA VAL A 238 -18.59 32.10 5.25
C VAL A 238 -18.31 30.92 6.18
N ALA A 239 -18.32 31.13 7.50
CA ALA A 239 -18.22 30.04 8.46
C ALA A 239 -19.59 29.43 8.77
N LEU A 240 -19.73 28.12 8.61
CA LEU A 240 -20.95 27.38 9.00
C LEU A 240 -20.86 26.82 10.43
N PRO A 241 -21.98 26.70 11.16
CA PRO A 241 -22.02 26.09 12.48
C PRO A 241 -21.51 24.64 12.49
N ASP A 242 -20.78 24.25 13.53
CA ASP A 242 -20.21 22.90 13.65
C ASP A 242 -21.25 21.79 13.86
N SER A 243 -22.50 22.16 14.16
CA SER A 243 -23.65 21.26 14.31
C SER A 243 -24.17 20.69 12.99
N ILE A 244 -23.83 21.29 11.84
CA ILE A 244 -24.23 20.77 10.53
C ILE A 244 -23.28 19.63 10.16
N GLU A 245 -23.81 18.40 10.10
CA GLU A 245 -23.08 17.22 9.69
C GLU A 245 -23.62 16.70 8.36
N SER A 246 -22.80 16.83 7.30
CA SER A 246 -23.03 16.26 5.97
C SER A 246 -24.46 16.41 5.43
N SER A 247 -25.04 17.60 5.55
CA SER A 247 -26.34 17.92 4.96
C SER A 247 -26.26 17.93 3.43
N ALA A 248 -27.29 17.42 2.76
CA ALA A 248 -27.38 17.40 1.30
C ALA A 248 -28.34 18.46 0.76
N ASP A 249 -28.33 19.64 1.40
CA ASP A 249 -29.23 20.75 1.03
C ASP A 249 -28.59 21.64 -0.04
N MET A 250 -29.13 21.58 -1.25
CA MET A 250 -28.71 22.40 -2.39
C MET A 250 -28.93 23.91 -2.14
N ARG A 251 -29.95 24.30 -1.37
CA ARG A 251 -30.20 25.73 -1.10
C ARG A 251 -29.09 26.33 -0.25
N MET A 252 -28.68 25.61 0.79
CA MET A 252 -27.55 25.99 1.63
C MET A 252 -26.25 26.05 0.83
N LEU A 253 -26.02 25.06 -0.04
CA LEU A 253 -24.84 25.05 -0.92
C LEU A 253 -24.79 26.29 -1.82
N ASN A 254 -25.91 26.67 -2.44
CA ASN A 254 -25.99 27.84 -3.32
C ASN A 254 -25.65 29.15 -2.59
N MET A 255 -25.90 29.26 -1.29
CA MET A 255 -25.59 30.45 -0.49
C MET A 255 -24.09 30.59 -0.19
N VAL A 256 -23.39 29.47 0.00
CA VAL A 256 -21.97 29.46 0.37
C VAL A 256 -21.03 29.25 -0.82
N ARG A 257 -21.57 29.01 -2.02
CA ARG A 257 -20.80 28.72 -3.23
C ARG A 257 -20.00 29.97 -3.66
N PRO A 258 -18.66 29.90 -3.74
CA PRO A 258 -17.83 31.04 -4.10
C PRO A 258 -17.81 31.35 -5.61
N VAL A 259 -18.01 30.33 -6.47
CA VAL A 259 -17.96 30.47 -7.93
C VAL A 259 -19.28 29.96 -8.51
N PRO A 260 -20.00 30.75 -9.34
CA PRO A 260 -21.27 30.31 -9.91
C PRO A 260 -21.11 29.09 -10.82
N LEU A 261 -22.21 28.35 -11.01
CA LEU A 261 -22.24 27.20 -11.91
C LEU A 261 -22.24 27.66 -13.37
N ASP A 262 -21.52 26.94 -14.22
CA ASP A 262 -21.59 27.12 -15.67
C ASP A 262 -22.89 26.53 -16.23
N SER A 263 -23.26 26.97 -17.43
CA SER A 263 -24.38 26.48 -18.24
C SER A 263 -24.46 24.95 -18.30
N ALA A 264 -23.34 24.28 -18.60
CA ALA A 264 -23.26 22.82 -18.63
C ALA A 264 -23.48 22.18 -17.25
N GLU A 265 -23.01 22.81 -16.17
CA GLU A 265 -23.17 22.30 -14.82
C GLU A 265 -24.62 22.41 -14.33
N ILE A 266 -25.29 23.49 -14.73
CA ILE A 266 -26.71 23.72 -14.46
C ILE A 266 -27.57 22.64 -15.13
N GLU A 267 -27.23 22.24 -16.36
CA GLU A 267 -27.94 21.19 -17.11
C GLU A 267 -27.84 19.84 -16.39
N VAL A 268 -26.64 19.44 -15.95
CA VAL A 268 -26.43 18.19 -15.20
C VAL A 268 -27.27 18.14 -13.92
N TYR A 269 -27.35 19.24 -13.17
CA TYR A 269 -28.21 19.28 -11.98
C TYR A 269 -29.70 19.21 -12.31
N LYS A 270 -30.15 19.90 -13.37
CA LYS A 270 -31.55 19.84 -13.80
C LYS A 270 -31.96 18.43 -14.17
N ASP A 271 -31.13 17.72 -14.94
CA ASP A 271 -31.37 16.34 -15.34
C ASP A 271 -31.43 15.40 -14.13
N PHE A 272 -30.49 15.55 -13.19
CA PHE A 272 -30.47 14.76 -11.96
C PHE A 272 -31.74 14.95 -11.13
N PHE A 273 -32.11 16.20 -10.83
CA PHE A 273 -33.32 16.47 -10.03
C PHE A 273 -34.60 16.08 -10.77
N GLY A 274 -34.64 16.20 -12.10
CA GLY A 274 -35.77 15.72 -12.90
C GLY A 274 -36.00 14.21 -12.77
N LYS A 275 -34.92 13.42 -12.75
CA LYS A 275 -34.99 11.96 -12.55
C LYS A 275 -35.43 11.58 -11.15
N VAL A 276 -34.84 12.19 -10.12
CA VAL A 276 -35.23 11.92 -8.71
C VAL A 276 -36.73 12.18 -8.49
N ILE A 277 -37.25 13.29 -9.04
CA ILE A 277 -38.68 13.60 -8.96
C ILE A 277 -39.52 12.54 -9.67
N THR A 278 -39.08 12.08 -10.84
CA THR A 278 -39.80 11.04 -11.61
C THR A 278 -39.80 9.70 -10.88
N GLU A 279 -38.66 9.29 -10.31
CA GLU A 279 -38.50 8.07 -9.52
C GLU A 279 -39.39 8.07 -8.27
N ASP A 280 -39.39 9.17 -7.51
CA ASP A 280 -40.25 9.35 -6.34
C ASP A 280 -41.75 9.28 -6.68
N ILE A 281 -42.14 9.76 -7.88
CA ILE A 281 -43.53 9.65 -8.36
C ILE A 281 -43.85 8.20 -8.73
N THR A 282 -42.98 7.51 -9.48
CA THR A 282 -43.19 6.09 -9.84
C THR A 282 -43.24 5.17 -8.63
N ILE A 283 -42.39 5.38 -7.61
CA ILE A 283 -42.42 4.59 -6.38
C ILE A 283 -43.75 4.79 -5.65
N LYS A 284 -44.23 6.04 -5.55
CA LYS A 284 -45.55 6.32 -4.95
C LYS A 284 -46.71 5.71 -5.73
N GLU A 285 -46.62 5.66 -7.07
CA GLU A 285 -47.62 4.99 -7.92
C GLU A 285 -47.56 3.46 -7.81
N GLU A 286 -46.38 2.87 -7.64
CA GLU A 286 -46.21 1.44 -7.39
C GLU A 286 -46.68 1.05 -5.98
N GLU A 287 -46.35 1.82 -4.94
CA GLU A 287 -46.86 1.65 -3.57
C GLU A 287 -48.40 1.77 -3.50
N ALA A 288 -48.99 2.65 -4.33
CA ALA A 288 -50.43 2.79 -4.47
C ALA A 288 -51.10 1.62 -5.23
N LYS A 289 -50.35 0.89 -6.06
CA LYS A 289 -50.81 -0.36 -6.73
C LYS A 289 -50.57 -1.61 -5.88
N ASP A 290 -49.52 -1.63 -5.06
CA ASP A 290 -49.11 -2.78 -4.22
C ASP A 290 -49.89 -2.87 -2.89
N THR A 291 -50.78 -1.91 -2.60
CA THR A 291 -51.70 -1.94 -1.45
C THR A 291 -52.81 -3.00 -1.58
N LEU A 292 -52.92 -3.70 -2.72
CA LEU A 292 -53.91 -4.74 -2.97
C LEU A 292 -53.40 -6.19 -2.80
N THR A 293 -52.10 -6.43 -2.55
CA THR A 293 -51.56 -7.81 -2.39
C THR A 293 -50.39 -7.89 -1.38
N VAL A 294 -50.66 -7.63 -0.09
CA VAL A 294 -49.61 -7.51 0.94
C VAL A 294 -49.32 -8.81 1.72
N ALA A 295 -50.04 -9.91 1.51
CA ALA A 295 -49.90 -11.10 2.37
C ALA A 295 -48.77 -12.10 1.98
N GLU A 296 -48.26 -12.10 0.75
CA GLU A 296 -47.35 -13.20 0.29
C GLU A 296 -45.88 -12.79 0.04
N LYS A 297 -45.53 -11.49 0.01
CA LYS A 297 -44.16 -11.03 -0.38
C LYS A 297 -43.18 -10.75 0.76
N LYS A 298 -43.51 -10.97 2.03
CA LYS A 298 -42.58 -10.72 3.15
C LYS A 298 -41.34 -11.63 3.19
N LYS A 299 -41.29 -12.72 2.42
CA LYS A 299 -40.12 -13.61 2.32
C LYS A 299 -39.02 -13.11 1.35
N ASN A 300 -39.32 -12.18 0.43
CA ASN A 300 -38.36 -11.73 -0.59
C ASN A 300 -37.52 -10.50 -0.22
N ASN A 301 -37.79 -9.84 0.91
CA ASN A 301 -37.01 -8.65 1.30
C ASN A 301 -35.57 -8.98 1.72
N PHE A 302 -35.34 -10.11 2.40
CA PHE A 302 -33.97 -10.48 2.80
C PHE A 302 -33.09 -10.85 1.59
N GLY A 303 -33.69 -11.50 0.58
CA GLY A 303 -33.03 -11.78 -0.69
C GLY A 303 -32.72 -10.52 -1.48
N LYS A 304 -33.68 -9.58 -1.57
CA LYS A 304 -33.47 -8.28 -2.25
C LYS A 304 -32.43 -7.42 -1.52
N ILE A 305 -32.50 -7.29 -0.20
CA ILE A 305 -31.49 -6.59 0.61
C ILE A 305 -30.11 -7.26 0.48
N ALA A 306 -30.04 -8.60 0.44
CA ALA A 306 -28.79 -9.29 0.19
C ALA A 306 -28.28 -9.07 -1.25
N TRP A 307 -29.14 -9.06 -2.26
CA TRP A 307 -28.78 -8.75 -3.65
C TRP A 307 -28.34 -7.30 -3.82
N ASP A 308 -29.03 -6.34 -3.21
CA ASP A 308 -28.66 -4.92 -3.20
C ASP A 308 -27.30 -4.73 -2.46
N LEU A 309 -27.10 -5.40 -1.33
CA LEU A 309 -25.81 -5.41 -0.61
C LEU A 309 -24.69 -6.11 -1.39
N LEU A 310 -25.01 -7.15 -2.16
CA LEU A 310 -24.07 -7.83 -3.05
C LEU A 310 -23.73 -6.94 -4.25
N GLU A 311 -24.70 -6.29 -4.87
CA GLU A 311 -24.56 -5.40 -6.02
C GLU A 311 -23.72 -4.16 -5.66
N ASP A 312 -24.02 -3.52 -4.54
CA ASP A 312 -23.30 -2.33 -4.06
C ASP A 312 -21.87 -2.65 -3.58
N ASN A 313 -21.60 -3.89 -3.19
CA ASN A 313 -20.33 -4.29 -2.56
C ASN A 313 -19.60 -5.47 -3.25
N MET A 314 -19.91 -5.78 -4.52
CA MET A 314 -19.15 -6.78 -5.28
C MET A 314 -17.68 -6.37 -5.44
N LEU A 315 -17.46 -5.08 -5.73
CA LEU A 315 -16.14 -4.50 -6.03
C LEU A 315 -15.71 -3.44 -5.02
N SER A 316 -16.63 -2.97 -4.18
CA SER A 316 -16.36 -2.04 -3.08
C SER A 316 -16.26 -2.81 -1.74
N SER A 317 -15.47 -2.30 -0.80
CA SER A 317 -15.33 -2.93 0.52
C SER A 317 -16.51 -2.58 1.42
N ILE A 318 -17.18 -3.57 2.02
CA ILE A 318 -18.21 -3.33 3.05
C ILE A 318 -17.54 -2.78 4.30
N ARG A 319 -18.06 -1.68 4.83
CA ARG A 319 -17.58 -1.08 6.08
C ARG A 319 -18.77 -0.74 6.98
N GLY A 320 -18.60 -0.96 8.27
CA GLY A 320 -19.51 -0.44 9.28
C GLY A 320 -18.70 0.12 10.44
N GLU A 321 -19.10 1.30 10.90
CA GLU A 321 -18.43 2.02 11.97
C GLU A 321 -19.48 2.57 12.95
N ASN A 322 -19.25 2.31 14.23
CA ASN A 322 -19.94 2.88 15.39
C ASN A 322 -18.88 3.49 16.32
N GLU A 323 -19.30 4.23 17.35
CA GLU A 323 -18.38 4.92 18.29
C GLU A 323 -17.22 4.05 18.81
N ASN A 324 -17.51 2.77 19.11
CA ASN A 324 -16.55 1.84 19.69
C ASN A 324 -16.13 0.69 18.77
N GLY A 325 -16.72 0.55 17.58
CA GLY A 325 -16.58 -0.64 16.76
C GLY A 325 -16.45 -0.31 15.28
N TYR A 326 -15.49 -0.95 14.62
CA TYR A 326 -15.27 -0.83 13.19
C TYR A 326 -15.12 -2.22 12.59
N PHE A 327 -15.76 -2.47 11.46
CA PHE A 327 -15.44 -3.64 10.65
C PHE A 327 -15.32 -3.28 9.18
N LYS A 328 -14.47 -4.03 8.48
CA LYS A 328 -14.25 -3.94 7.04
C LYS A 328 -14.14 -5.34 6.47
N LEU A 329 -14.96 -5.64 5.48
CA LEU A 329 -14.87 -6.83 4.66
C LEU A 329 -14.32 -6.44 3.28
N SER A 330 -13.35 -7.21 2.81
CA SER A 330 -12.85 -7.11 1.44
C SER A 330 -13.96 -7.29 0.40
N PRO A 331 -13.86 -6.66 -0.78
CA PRO A 331 -14.83 -6.87 -1.86
C PRO A 331 -14.99 -8.36 -2.18
N ILE A 332 -16.22 -8.76 -2.47
CA ILE A 332 -16.58 -10.17 -2.69
C ILE A 332 -15.92 -10.71 -3.96
N ILE A 333 -15.76 -9.86 -4.97
CA ILE A 333 -15.01 -10.14 -6.19
C ILE A 333 -13.90 -9.11 -6.29
N ASN A 334 -12.69 -9.46 -5.85
CA ASN A 334 -11.50 -8.66 -6.12
C ASN A 334 -10.51 -9.50 -6.94
N PRO A 335 -10.19 -9.11 -8.18
CA PRO A 335 -9.19 -9.78 -9.00
C PRO A 335 -7.81 -9.90 -8.32
N GLN A 336 -7.46 -8.97 -7.43
CA GLN A 336 -6.20 -9.03 -6.68
C GLN A 336 -6.14 -10.20 -5.68
N TYR A 337 -7.27 -10.79 -5.29
CA TYR A 337 -7.28 -11.95 -4.39
C TYR A 337 -7.33 -13.31 -5.10
N LEU A 338 -7.37 -13.30 -6.44
CA LEU A 338 -7.10 -14.49 -7.23
C LEU A 338 -5.60 -14.70 -7.32
N SER A 339 -5.15 -15.89 -6.92
CA SER A 339 -3.76 -16.31 -7.05
C SER A 339 -3.69 -17.56 -7.90
N TYR A 340 -2.68 -17.65 -8.76
CA TYR A 340 -2.41 -18.83 -9.57
C TYR A 340 -0.94 -19.24 -9.42
N SER A 341 -0.70 -20.53 -9.26
CA SER A 341 0.64 -21.10 -9.44
C SER A 341 0.58 -22.43 -10.16
N ASN A 342 1.64 -22.79 -10.88
CA ASN A 342 1.66 -24.03 -11.65
C ASN A 342 1.50 -25.27 -10.74
N SER A 343 2.15 -25.25 -9.57
CA SER A 343 2.05 -26.34 -8.60
C SER A 343 0.69 -26.40 -7.90
N ARG A 344 0.18 -25.26 -7.42
CA ARG A 344 -1.02 -25.20 -6.57
C ARG A 344 -2.32 -24.86 -7.31
N GLY A 345 -2.29 -24.50 -8.58
CA GLY A 345 -3.47 -24.11 -9.36
C GLY A 345 -4.08 -22.77 -8.94
N LEU A 346 -5.35 -22.57 -9.28
CA LEU A 346 -6.11 -21.36 -8.96
C LEU A 346 -6.56 -21.39 -7.49
N ALA A 347 -6.42 -20.28 -6.78
CA ALA A 347 -6.95 -20.09 -5.43
C ALA A 347 -7.54 -18.69 -5.26
N TYR A 348 -8.61 -18.60 -4.48
CA TYR A 348 -9.27 -17.36 -4.12
C TYR A 348 -9.11 -17.09 -2.62
N LYS A 349 -8.85 -15.84 -2.24
CA LYS A 349 -8.70 -15.42 -0.83
C LYS A 349 -9.61 -14.25 -0.52
N MET A 350 -10.01 -14.12 0.74
CA MET A 350 -10.81 -13.03 1.27
C MET A 350 -10.23 -12.61 2.61
N LYS A 351 -10.38 -11.33 2.93
CA LYS A 351 -9.92 -10.75 4.19
C LYS A 351 -11.07 -10.04 4.90
N LEU A 352 -11.22 -10.33 6.18
CA LEU A 352 -12.11 -9.63 7.10
C LEU A 352 -11.25 -9.01 8.20
N TRP A 353 -11.50 -7.73 8.47
CA TRP A 353 -10.86 -7.01 9.55
C TRP A 353 -11.94 -6.38 10.44
N ALA A 354 -11.90 -6.68 11.73
CA ALA A 354 -12.78 -6.07 12.72
C ALA A 354 -11.95 -5.51 13.87
N GLN A 355 -12.43 -4.42 14.46
CA GLN A 355 -11.82 -3.77 15.60
C GLN A 355 -12.89 -3.29 16.56
N TYR A 356 -12.65 -3.53 17.85
CA TYR A 356 -13.47 -3.03 18.94
C TYR A 356 -12.59 -2.31 19.95
N LYS A 357 -12.89 -1.04 20.20
CA LYS A 357 -12.22 -0.18 21.18
C LYS A 357 -13.03 -0.24 22.48
N PHE A 358 -12.46 -0.85 23.52
CA PHE A 358 -13.08 -0.82 24.85
C PHE A 358 -12.90 0.55 25.51
N ASN A 359 -11.75 1.18 25.28
CA ASN A 359 -11.41 2.54 25.68
C ASN A 359 -10.19 3.02 24.87
N GLU A 360 -9.69 4.23 25.14
CA GLU A 360 -8.52 4.79 24.43
C GLU A 360 -7.23 3.95 24.55
N LYS A 361 -7.13 3.07 25.55
CA LYS A 361 -5.92 2.28 25.85
C LYS A 361 -6.07 0.80 25.55
N ARG A 362 -7.29 0.30 25.32
CA ARG A 362 -7.58 -1.13 25.14
C ARG A 362 -8.41 -1.33 23.89
N LYS A 363 -7.85 -2.07 22.94
CA LYS A 363 -8.51 -2.40 21.68
C LYS A 363 -8.30 -3.87 21.35
N LEU A 364 -9.32 -4.49 20.81
CA LEU A 364 -9.30 -5.83 20.26
C LEU A 364 -9.43 -5.72 18.75
N SER A 365 -8.57 -6.38 18.01
CA SER A 365 -8.60 -6.44 16.56
C SER A 365 -8.64 -7.90 16.13
N PHE A 366 -9.40 -8.20 15.09
CA PHE A 366 -9.55 -9.53 14.53
C PHE A 366 -9.28 -9.45 13.03
N ASP A 367 -8.23 -10.11 12.55
CA ASP A 367 -7.86 -10.23 11.14
C ASP A 367 -8.08 -11.69 10.72
N ALA A 368 -9.12 -11.93 9.91
CA ALA A 368 -9.45 -13.24 9.40
C ALA A 368 -9.15 -13.29 7.90
N ARG A 369 -8.27 -14.21 7.51
CA ARG A 369 -7.97 -14.52 6.11
C ARG A 369 -8.54 -15.88 5.80
N ILE A 370 -9.38 -15.96 4.77
CA ILE A 370 -10.07 -17.19 4.39
C ILE A 370 -9.86 -17.38 2.90
N GLY A 371 -9.64 -18.60 2.44
CA GLY A 371 -9.48 -18.87 1.02
C GLY A 371 -9.78 -20.31 0.63
N TYR A 372 -9.88 -20.54 -0.67
CA TYR A 372 -10.10 -21.86 -1.24
C TYR A 372 -9.18 -22.07 -2.43
N ASN A 373 -8.53 -23.23 -2.47
CA ASN A 373 -7.75 -23.65 -3.63
C ASN A 373 -8.53 -24.68 -4.45
N PHE A 374 -8.79 -24.36 -5.71
CA PHE A 374 -9.62 -25.16 -6.61
C PHE A 374 -8.92 -26.44 -7.10
N LYS A 375 -7.58 -26.45 -7.22
CA LYS A 375 -6.82 -27.64 -7.65
C LYS A 375 -6.58 -28.61 -6.50
N ILE A 376 -6.20 -28.09 -5.33
CA ILE A 376 -5.93 -28.89 -4.11
C ILE A 376 -7.24 -29.26 -3.40
N LYS A 377 -8.34 -28.55 -3.66
CA LYS A 377 -9.65 -28.70 -3.02
C LYS A 377 -9.60 -28.53 -1.50
N GLN A 378 -8.81 -27.57 -1.04
CA GLN A 378 -8.59 -27.30 0.39
C GLN A 378 -9.05 -25.88 0.74
N PHE A 379 -9.74 -25.78 1.88
CA PHE A 379 -10.04 -24.52 2.54
C PHE A 379 -8.84 -24.07 3.37
N TYR A 380 -8.42 -22.83 3.19
CA TYR A 380 -7.36 -22.18 3.96
C TYR A 380 -7.97 -21.12 4.87
N PHE A 381 -7.47 -21.04 6.09
CA PHE A 381 -7.77 -19.98 7.02
C PHE A 381 -6.53 -19.63 7.83
N ASP A 382 -6.39 -18.35 8.13
CA ASP A 382 -5.39 -17.80 9.02
C ASP A 382 -6.06 -16.64 9.77
N ASN A 383 -6.34 -16.86 11.04
CA ASN A 383 -7.10 -15.95 11.87
C ASN A 383 -6.21 -15.45 13.02
N CYS A 384 -6.08 -14.15 13.12
CA CYS A 384 -5.31 -13.48 14.15
C CYS A 384 -6.25 -12.63 15.02
N LEU A 385 -6.23 -12.90 16.32
CA LEU A 385 -6.88 -12.10 17.34
C LEU A 385 -5.81 -11.31 18.11
N HIS A 386 -5.82 -9.99 17.98
CA HIS A 386 -4.82 -9.08 18.56
C HIS A 386 -5.46 -8.19 19.61
N PHE A 387 -4.99 -8.27 20.85
CA PHE A 387 -5.49 -7.48 21.97
C PHE A 387 -4.40 -6.57 22.53
N ASP A 388 -4.53 -5.27 22.32
CA ASP A 388 -3.67 -4.28 22.94
C ASP A 388 -4.18 -3.95 24.33
N PHE A 389 -3.37 -4.24 25.36
CA PHE A 389 -3.71 -3.98 26.75
C PHE A 389 -2.92 -2.81 27.36
N ASN A 390 -1.74 -2.48 26.81
CA ASN A 390 -0.91 -1.37 27.30
C ASN A 390 -0.10 -0.69 26.18
N PRO A 391 -0.68 0.26 25.43
CA PRO A 391 -0.01 0.95 24.33
C PRO A 391 1.26 1.71 24.72
N LYS A 392 1.34 2.22 25.96
CA LYS A 392 2.54 2.96 26.44
C LYS A 392 3.79 2.09 26.54
N ARG A 393 3.61 0.79 26.76
CA ARG A 393 4.70 -0.20 26.84
C ARG A 393 4.65 -1.19 25.69
N ASN A 394 4.05 -0.80 24.55
CA ASN A 394 3.85 -1.69 23.40
C ASN A 394 3.30 -3.07 23.80
N GLY A 395 2.38 -3.08 24.77
CA GLY A 395 1.88 -4.28 25.44
C GLY A 395 0.67 -4.85 24.72
N TRP A 396 0.84 -6.00 24.10
CA TRP A 396 -0.20 -6.69 23.34
C TRP A 396 -0.12 -8.21 23.48
N LEU A 397 -1.26 -8.87 23.28
CA LEU A 397 -1.42 -10.31 23.24
C LEU A 397 -2.01 -10.69 21.88
N GLU A 398 -1.41 -11.66 21.21
CA GLU A 398 -1.83 -12.11 19.88
C GLU A 398 -2.04 -13.62 19.89
N LEU A 399 -3.22 -14.06 19.43
CA LEU A 399 -3.55 -15.46 19.21
C LEU A 399 -3.74 -15.67 17.71
N GLN A 400 -2.87 -16.46 17.11
CA GLN A 400 -2.94 -16.85 15.71
C GLN A 400 -3.34 -18.32 15.59
N VAL A 401 -4.38 -18.58 14.80
CA VAL A 401 -4.88 -19.92 14.51
C VAL A 401 -5.07 -20.04 13.02
N GLY A 402 -4.30 -20.93 12.40
CA GLY A 402 -4.33 -21.11 10.96
C GLY A 402 -4.08 -22.55 10.54
N ASN A 403 -4.57 -22.90 9.36
CA ASN A 403 -4.15 -24.11 8.67
C ASN A 403 -3.20 -23.75 7.52
N GLY A 404 -2.08 -24.45 7.50
CA GLY A 404 -0.97 -24.20 6.62
C GLY A 404 -1.18 -24.72 5.21
N ASN A 405 -0.28 -24.27 4.34
CA ASN A 405 -0.08 -24.87 3.03
C ASN A 405 0.41 -26.32 3.18
N ARG A 406 0.17 -27.13 2.14
CA ARG A 406 0.74 -28.47 2.06
C ARG A 406 2.27 -28.39 2.15
N ILE A 407 2.86 -28.87 3.25
CA ILE A 407 4.30 -28.87 3.52
C ILE A 407 4.91 -30.13 2.92
N THR A 408 6.12 -30.01 2.38
CA THR A 408 6.90 -31.15 1.90
C THR A 408 8.08 -31.42 2.83
N ASN A 409 8.20 -32.65 3.33
CA ASN A 409 9.37 -33.09 4.07
C ASN A 409 9.98 -34.35 3.43
N SER A 410 11.22 -34.25 2.96
CA SER A 410 11.94 -35.38 2.35
C SER A 410 12.68 -36.24 3.36
N SER A 411 12.91 -35.79 4.61
CA SER A 411 13.69 -36.58 5.57
C SER A 411 13.01 -37.90 5.93
N VAL A 412 11.67 -37.97 5.87
CA VAL A 412 10.92 -39.24 6.02
C VAL A 412 11.24 -40.20 4.88
N LEU A 413 11.33 -39.70 3.64
CA LEU A 413 11.69 -40.50 2.47
C LEU A 413 13.15 -40.93 2.50
N ASP A 414 14.05 -40.08 2.99
CA ASP A 414 15.48 -40.36 3.04
C ASP A 414 15.78 -41.45 4.08
N VAL A 415 15.16 -41.39 5.27
CA VAL A 415 15.24 -42.46 6.29
C VAL A 415 14.71 -43.78 5.74
N LEU A 416 13.54 -43.78 5.08
CA LEU A 416 12.97 -45.00 4.51
C LEU A 416 13.82 -45.61 3.39
N LYS A 417 14.49 -44.77 2.57
CA LYS A 417 15.44 -45.25 1.56
C LYS A 417 16.71 -45.85 2.17
N GLU A 418 17.14 -45.38 3.33
CA GLU A 418 18.28 -45.97 4.05
C GLU A 418 17.90 -47.30 4.71
N GLU A 419 16.71 -47.39 5.31
CA GLU A 419 16.20 -48.62 5.94
C GLU A 419 15.83 -49.71 4.93
N HIS A 420 15.38 -49.35 3.73
CA HIS A 420 14.89 -50.27 2.71
C HIS A 420 15.54 -50.07 1.33
N ARG A 421 16.88 -50.07 1.29
CA ARG A 421 17.68 -49.79 0.07
C ARG A 421 17.33 -50.62 -1.18
N ASP A 422 16.81 -51.83 -1.03
CA ASP A 422 16.78 -52.82 -2.13
C ASP A 422 15.38 -53.30 -2.59
N THR A 423 14.26 -52.82 -2.02
CA THR A 423 12.96 -53.51 -2.23
C THR A 423 11.80 -52.67 -2.77
N LEU A 424 11.77 -51.34 -2.65
CA LEU A 424 10.59 -50.54 -3.04
C LEU A 424 10.94 -49.12 -3.52
N ASP A 425 10.26 -48.64 -4.58
CA ASP A 425 10.31 -47.24 -5.02
C ASP A 425 9.29 -46.39 -4.23
N PHE A 426 9.73 -45.84 -3.10
CA PHE A 426 8.90 -45.01 -2.21
C PHE A 426 8.56 -43.62 -2.80
N SER A 427 9.18 -43.23 -3.92
CA SER A 427 8.98 -41.90 -4.51
C SER A 427 7.56 -41.68 -5.05
N GLN A 428 6.86 -42.77 -5.41
CA GLN A 428 5.51 -42.72 -5.98
C GLN A 428 4.40 -42.67 -4.91
N LEU A 429 4.71 -42.98 -3.64
CA LEU A 429 3.73 -43.09 -2.55
C LEU A 429 3.29 -41.73 -1.97
N GLY A 430 3.95 -40.63 -2.36
CA GLY A 430 3.56 -39.28 -1.96
C GLY A 430 3.76 -38.98 -0.46
N LEU A 431 4.69 -39.68 0.19
CA LEU A 431 4.96 -39.62 1.65
C LEU A 431 5.56 -38.29 2.12
N HIS A 432 5.94 -37.41 1.20
CA HIS A 432 6.52 -36.11 1.54
C HIS A 432 5.47 -35.08 1.98
N TYR A 433 4.17 -35.28 1.77
CA TYR A 433 3.17 -34.23 1.94
C TYR A 433 2.42 -34.26 3.28
N PHE A 434 2.35 -33.10 3.94
CA PHE A 434 1.68 -32.91 5.22
C PHE A 434 0.79 -31.66 5.24
N ASN A 435 -0.32 -31.72 5.97
CA ASN A 435 -1.14 -30.57 6.34
C ASN A 435 -0.73 -30.11 7.74
N ASP A 436 -0.29 -28.86 7.85
CA ASP A 436 0.10 -28.26 9.13
C ASP A 436 -1.04 -27.44 9.71
N ASN A 437 -1.39 -27.65 10.97
CA ASN A 437 -2.26 -26.74 11.71
C ASN A 437 -1.44 -26.05 12.79
N ARG A 438 -1.41 -24.72 12.75
CA ARG A 438 -0.58 -23.89 13.62
C ARG A 438 -1.44 -23.12 14.61
N TYR A 439 -1.03 -23.17 15.85
CA TYR A 439 -1.60 -22.39 16.95
C TYR A 439 -0.46 -21.65 17.61
N GLU A 440 -0.52 -20.33 17.63
CA GLU A 440 0.53 -19.50 18.21
C GLU A 440 -0.09 -18.47 19.16
N LEU A 441 0.42 -18.43 20.38
CA LEU A 441 0.09 -17.40 21.35
C LEU A 441 1.34 -16.58 21.62
N ARG A 442 1.32 -15.29 21.27
CA ARG A 442 2.41 -14.34 21.51
C ARG A 442 1.97 -13.29 22.51
N CYS A 443 2.86 -12.90 23.39
CA CYS A 443 2.68 -11.70 24.21
C CYS A 443 3.91 -10.83 24.02
N ASN A 444 3.73 -9.53 23.87
CA ASN A 444 4.83 -8.57 23.81
C ASN A 444 4.70 -7.55 24.92
N ILE A 445 5.83 -7.18 25.52
CA ILE A 445 5.90 -6.09 26.47
C ILE A 445 7.25 -5.38 26.37
N ALA A 446 7.23 -4.06 26.22
CA ALA A 446 8.40 -3.22 26.34
C ALA A 446 8.74 -3.05 27.82
N VAL A 447 9.87 -3.62 28.24
CA VAL A 447 10.39 -3.48 29.62
C VAL A 447 10.97 -2.08 29.81
N THR A 448 11.68 -1.59 28.79
CA THR A 448 12.13 -0.19 28.66
C THR A 448 11.81 0.31 27.26
N ASP A 449 12.09 1.59 26.98
CA ASP A 449 11.85 2.17 25.65
C ASP A 449 12.77 1.58 24.57
N GLN A 450 13.84 0.86 24.95
CA GLN A 450 14.77 0.20 24.04
C GLN A 450 14.63 -1.32 24.01
N PHE A 451 14.04 -1.94 25.03
CA PHE A 451 14.02 -3.38 25.22
C PHE A 451 12.59 -3.93 25.24
N GLU A 452 12.31 -4.88 24.35
CA GLU A 452 11.05 -5.61 24.32
C GLU A 452 11.29 -7.10 24.55
N VAL A 453 10.37 -7.71 25.28
CA VAL A 453 10.37 -9.13 25.59
C VAL A 453 9.09 -9.72 25.02
N MET A 454 9.24 -10.77 24.23
CA MET A 454 8.15 -11.41 23.52
C MET A 454 8.18 -12.92 23.74
N PRO A 455 7.60 -13.42 24.85
CA PRO A 455 7.34 -14.84 25.02
C PRO A 455 6.27 -15.31 24.04
N ALA A 456 6.44 -16.51 23.50
CA ALA A 456 5.47 -17.14 22.63
C ALA A 456 5.35 -18.64 22.90
N LEU A 457 4.17 -19.19 22.67
CA LEU A 457 3.89 -20.62 22.69
C LEU A 457 3.38 -21.01 21.31
N THR A 458 4.12 -21.87 20.63
CA THR A 458 3.75 -22.37 19.31
C THR A 458 3.42 -23.85 19.40
N TYR A 459 2.30 -24.25 18.82
CA TYR A 459 1.93 -25.65 18.65
C TYR A 459 1.67 -25.93 17.18
N HIS A 460 2.38 -26.93 16.65
CA HIS A 460 2.18 -27.44 15.30
C HIS A 460 1.58 -28.84 15.37
N ASN A 461 0.58 -29.09 14.53
CA ASN A 461 0.02 -30.42 14.31
C ASN A 461 0.06 -30.73 12.82
N ARG A 462 1.09 -31.49 12.41
CA ARG A 462 1.37 -31.85 11.02
C ARG A 462 0.86 -33.25 10.74
N THR A 463 -0.17 -33.35 9.92
CA THR A 463 -0.81 -34.63 9.58
C THR A 463 -0.46 -35.05 8.17
N ALA A 464 -0.09 -36.32 7.97
CA ALA A 464 0.24 -36.84 6.66
C ALA A 464 -0.98 -36.83 5.74
N VAL A 465 -0.79 -36.44 4.48
CA VAL A 465 -1.86 -36.47 3.47
C VAL A 465 -2.20 -37.91 3.10
N ASN A 466 -1.18 -38.76 2.93
CA ASN A 466 -1.36 -40.19 2.67
C ASN A 466 -1.08 -41.00 3.95
N LYS A 467 -2.10 -41.12 4.80
CA LYS A 467 -1.97 -41.83 6.09
C LYS A 467 -1.77 -43.33 5.91
N GLU A 468 -2.40 -43.93 4.90
CA GLU A 468 -2.30 -45.36 4.63
C GLU A 468 -0.87 -45.75 4.26
N ALA A 469 -0.22 -44.97 3.39
CA ALA A 469 1.17 -45.23 3.03
C ALA A 469 2.14 -45.04 4.21
N MET A 470 1.91 -44.07 5.10
CA MET A 470 2.71 -43.90 6.32
C MET A 470 2.61 -45.12 7.25
N ILE A 471 1.40 -45.65 7.43
CA ILE A 471 1.16 -46.85 8.24
C ILE A 471 1.86 -48.07 7.62
N LEU A 472 1.78 -48.22 6.29
CA LEU A 472 2.46 -49.31 5.57
C LEU A 472 3.98 -49.26 5.71
N THR A 473 4.56 -48.06 5.85
CA THR A 473 6.00 -47.85 6.05
C THR A 473 6.41 -47.77 7.52
N GLY A 474 5.51 -48.04 8.47
CA GLY A 474 5.80 -47.99 9.91
C GLY A 474 6.09 -46.58 10.47
N GLN A 475 5.72 -45.53 9.74
CA GLN A 475 5.99 -44.14 10.11
C GLN A 475 4.80 -43.48 10.81
N PRO A 476 5.02 -42.51 11.73
CA PRO A 476 3.95 -41.76 12.36
C PRO A 476 3.05 -41.04 11.34
N THR A 477 1.73 -41.10 11.56
CA THR A 477 0.76 -40.39 10.70
C THR A 477 0.60 -38.91 11.06
N ALA A 478 1.07 -38.50 12.24
CA ALA A 478 1.04 -37.14 12.72
C ALA A 478 2.33 -36.80 13.48
N TYR A 479 2.85 -35.60 13.24
CA TYR A 479 3.97 -35.00 13.95
C TYR A 479 3.47 -33.75 14.66
N LYS A 480 3.54 -33.77 15.98
CA LYS A 480 3.06 -32.73 16.88
C LYS A 480 4.26 -32.11 17.57
N GLY A 481 4.33 -30.78 17.60
CA GLY A 481 5.43 -30.06 18.23
C GLY A 481 4.89 -28.94 19.12
N PHE A 482 5.22 -28.98 20.42
CA PHE A 482 4.98 -27.90 21.36
C PHE A 482 6.29 -27.15 21.63
N ALA A 483 6.38 -25.91 21.15
CA ALA A 483 7.59 -25.10 21.13
C ALA A 483 7.36 -23.75 21.84
N PRO A 484 7.60 -23.67 23.17
CA PRO A 484 7.80 -22.40 23.83
C PRO A 484 9.03 -21.67 23.26
N SER A 485 8.91 -20.35 23.13
CA SER A 485 10.01 -19.50 22.71
C SER A 485 10.02 -18.17 23.45
N LEU A 486 11.19 -17.54 23.46
CA LEU A 486 11.41 -16.22 24.02
C LEU A 486 12.21 -15.40 23.01
N THR A 487 11.61 -14.29 22.57
CA THR A 487 12.31 -13.30 21.74
C THR A 487 12.63 -12.07 22.56
N LEU A 488 13.90 -11.66 22.52
CA LEU A 488 14.36 -10.39 23.05
C LEU A 488 14.62 -9.45 21.88
N LYS A 489 14.03 -8.26 21.89
CA LYS A 489 14.29 -7.21 20.90
C LYS A 489 14.99 -6.04 21.59
N TYR A 490 16.01 -5.51 20.92
CA TYR A 490 16.75 -4.36 21.38
C TYR A 490 16.90 -3.33 20.26
N GLN A 491 16.43 -2.12 20.53
CA GLN A 491 16.59 -0.97 19.66
C GLN A 491 17.00 0.25 20.50
N PRO A 492 18.28 0.66 20.48
CA PRO A 492 18.76 1.80 21.27
C PRO A 492 18.03 3.12 20.97
N SER A 493 17.67 3.32 19.69
CA SER A 493 17.03 4.52 19.17
C SER A 493 16.26 4.16 17.89
N PRO A 494 15.17 4.87 17.54
CA PRO A 494 14.44 4.65 16.29
C PRO A 494 15.29 4.72 15.01
N SER A 495 16.44 5.39 15.06
CA SER A 495 17.39 5.52 13.94
C SER A 495 18.40 4.37 13.83
N TRP A 496 18.51 3.54 14.87
CA TRP A 496 19.42 2.40 14.93
C TRP A 496 18.75 1.13 14.39
N PRO A 497 19.55 0.14 13.94
CA PRO A 497 19.05 -1.19 13.62
C PRO A 497 18.29 -1.81 14.79
N VAL A 498 17.26 -2.60 14.46
CA VAL A 498 16.56 -3.45 15.42
C VAL A 498 17.31 -4.78 15.48
N MET A 499 17.78 -5.14 16.66
CA MET A 499 18.41 -6.42 16.90
C MET A 499 17.43 -7.32 17.67
N SER A 500 17.39 -8.60 17.34
CA SER A 500 16.60 -9.57 18.07
C SER A 500 17.32 -10.89 18.24
N VAL A 501 17.07 -11.54 19.38
CA VAL A 501 17.52 -12.89 19.67
C VAL A 501 16.30 -13.71 20.05
N ASN A 502 16.07 -14.82 19.36
CA ASN A 502 15.03 -15.78 19.64
C ASN A 502 15.67 -17.09 20.12
N TYR A 503 15.17 -17.61 21.23
CA TYR A 503 15.42 -18.96 21.68
C TYR A 503 14.10 -19.72 21.64
N GLU A 504 14.08 -20.88 21.00
CA GLU A 504 12.93 -21.77 20.91
C GLU A 504 13.34 -23.18 21.26
N ARG A 505 12.51 -23.87 22.05
CA ARG A 505 12.71 -25.26 22.42
C ARG A 505 11.42 -26.03 22.22
N CYS A 506 11.44 -27.00 21.32
CA CYS A 506 10.35 -27.97 21.21
C CYS A 506 10.56 -29.08 22.23
N ILE A 507 9.52 -29.34 23.02
CA ILE A 507 9.56 -30.28 24.14
C ILE A 507 8.74 -31.51 23.78
N ASP A 508 9.32 -32.69 23.94
CA ASP A 508 8.63 -33.97 23.76
C ASP A 508 7.63 -34.26 24.90
N ASN A 509 6.59 -35.05 24.64
CA ASN A 509 5.57 -35.51 25.59
C ASN A 509 4.69 -34.43 26.25
N VAL A 510 4.75 -33.17 25.80
CA VAL A 510 3.85 -32.09 26.24
C VAL A 510 2.75 -31.90 25.19
N ILE A 511 1.46 -32.01 25.56
CA ILE A 511 0.31 -31.92 24.63
C ILE A 511 0.47 -32.89 23.45
N GLU A 512 0.87 -34.13 23.74
CA GLU A 512 1.15 -35.18 22.75
C GLU A 512 2.19 -34.78 21.69
N SER A 513 3.07 -33.83 22.00
CA SER A 513 4.24 -33.53 21.20
C SER A 513 5.11 -34.78 21.07
N ASN A 514 5.57 -35.07 19.86
CA ASN A 514 6.49 -36.17 19.52
C ASN A 514 7.75 -35.63 18.80
N MET A 515 8.02 -34.34 18.99
CA MET A 515 9.14 -33.61 18.39
C MET A 515 9.98 -32.96 19.49
N GLU A 516 11.28 -32.94 19.27
CA GLU A 516 12.25 -32.31 20.16
C GLU A 516 13.37 -31.65 19.35
N TYR A 517 13.61 -30.37 19.65
CA TYR A 517 14.73 -29.58 19.13
C TYR A 517 14.95 -28.33 19.97
N GLU A 518 16.12 -27.73 19.84
CA GLU A 518 16.46 -26.43 20.41
C GLU A 518 17.12 -25.54 19.37
N ARG A 519 16.61 -24.32 19.20
CA ARG A 519 17.02 -23.38 18.16
C ARG A 519 17.35 -22.02 18.77
N TRP A 520 18.44 -21.44 18.27
CA TRP A 520 18.80 -20.06 18.47
C TRP A 520 18.77 -19.32 17.15
N GLU A 521 18.16 -18.14 17.13
CA GLU A 521 18.18 -17.24 15.99
C GLU A 521 18.49 -15.82 16.42
N ILE A 522 19.38 -15.18 15.67
CA ILE A 522 19.78 -13.79 15.84
C ILE A 522 19.45 -13.08 14.55
N ASP A 523 18.82 -11.91 14.66
CA ASP A 523 18.47 -11.07 13.52
C ASP A 523 18.82 -9.62 13.80
N CYS A 524 19.28 -8.92 12.78
CA CYS A 524 19.56 -7.50 12.79
C CYS A 524 18.95 -6.89 11.53
N SER A 525 17.97 -6.03 11.70
CA SER A 525 17.27 -5.35 10.61
C SER A 525 17.49 -3.85 10.66
N TYR A 526 17.81 -3.26 9.51
CA TYR A 526 18.05 -1.83 9.36
C TYR A 526 17.27 -1.31 8.16
N ARG A 527 16.47 -0.26 8.40
CA ARG A 527 15.68 0.41 7.37
C ARG A 527 15.92 1.90 7.44
N ARG A 528 16.31 2.48 6.31
CA ARG A 528 16.52 3.93 6.19
C ARG A 528 15.87 4.48 4.94
N ARG A 529 15.03 5.50 5.14
CA ARG A 529 14.47 6.31 4.06
C ARG A 529 15.39 7.51 3.82
N TYR A 530 15.70 7.76 2.57
CA TYR A 530 16.48 8.91 2.11
C TYR A 530 15.57 9.88 1.34
N SER A 531 16.07 11.08 1.07
CA SER A 531 15.38 12.04 0.22
C SER A 531 15.14 11.49 -1.19
N SER A 532 14.18 12.09 -1.89
CA SER A 532 13.79 11.73 -3.26
C SER A 532 13.28 10.29 -3.39
N LEU A 533 12.50 9.83 -2.40
CA LEU A 533 11.81 8.54 -2.36
C LEU A 533 12.73 7.30 -2.31
N LYS A 534 14.03 7.50 -2.10
CA LYS A 534 15.03 6.43 -2.02
C LYS A 534 14.95 5.69 -0.69
N ARG A 535 15.16 4.38 -0.71
CA ARG A 535 15.12 3.53 0.49
C ARG A 535 16.24 2.50 0.46
N PHE A 536 16.81 2.26 1.62
CA PHE A 536 17.77 1.19 1.83
C PHE A 536 17.29 0.32 2.97
N ASN A 537 17.26 -0.98 2.73
CA ASN A 537 16.95 -1.95 3.75
C ASN A 537 18.03 -3.02 3.77
N ALA A 538 18.47 -3.38 4.97
CA ALA A 538 19.43 -4.43 5.21
C ALA A 538 18.91 -5.35 6.32
N ARG A 539 19.10 -6.65 6.15
CA ARG A 539 18.80 -7.65 7.16
C ARG A 539 19.94 -8.65 7.20
N VAL A 540 20.48 -8.89 8.38
CA VAL A 540 21.52 -9.88 8.63
C VAL A 540 20.99 -10.81 9.70
N GLY A 541 21.05 -12.11 9.46
CA GLY A 541 20.55 -13.10 10.40
C GLY A 541 21.47 -14.29 10.47
N ALA A 542 21.49 -14.95 11.63
CA ALA A 542 22.16 -16.22 11.82
C ALA A 542 21.30 -17.09 12.71
N GLY A 543 21.39 -18.41 12.53
CA GLY A 543 20.71 -19.33 13.42
C GLY A 543 21.39 -20.67 13.43
N PHE A 544 21.21 -21.40 14.52
CA PHE A 544 21.78 -22.72 14.72
C PHE A 544 20.93 -23.56 15.66
N TYR A 545 21.04 -24.88 15.53
CA TYR A 545 20.40 -25.83 16.44
C TYR A 545 21.43 -26.34 17.46
N THR A 546 21.11 -26.23 18.74
CA THR A 546 21.91 -26.86 19.82
C THR A 546 21.50 -28.31 20.04
N ASN A 547 20.22 -28.61 19.83
CA ASN A 547 19.68 -29.97 19.82
C ASN A 547 18.80 -30.15 18.58
N LYS A 548 19.03 -31.23 17.85
CA LYS A 548 18.25 -31.64 16.67
C LYS A 548 17.95 -33.14 16.74
N SER A 549 17.45 -33.61 17.90
CA SER A 549 17.12 -35.03 18.14
C SER A 549 16.05 -35.52 17.16
N THR A 550 15.08 -34.67 16.82
CA THR A 550 14.16 -34.92 15.70
C THR A 550 14.52 -34.07 14.49
N THR A 551 14.68 -34.70 13.32
CA THR A 551 15.08 -34.03 12.07
C THR A 551 13.90 -33.60 11.20
N TYR A 552 12.69 -34.03 11.53
CA TYR A 552 11.49 -33.79 10.73
C TYR A 552 10.93 -32.38 10.98
N PHE A 553 10.66 -31.60 9.93
CA PHE A 553 10.00 -30.28 10.00
C PHE A 553 10.71 -29.22 10.86
N VAL A 554 12.02 -29.34 10.99
CA VAL A 554 12.86 -28.39 11.69
C VAL A 554 13.19 -27.24 10.72
N ASP A 555 12.46 -26.14 10.86
CA ASP A 555 12.57 -24.95 10.01
C ASP A 555 13.13 -23.75 10.80
N TYR A 556 13.86 -22.88 10.12
CA TYR A 556 14.39 -21.63 10.66
C TYR A 556 13.38 -20.48 10.49
N LEU A 557 13.03 -19.76 11.57
CA LEU A 557 11.98 -18.72 11.51
C LEU A 557 12.41 -17.52 10.68
N ASN A 558 13.70 -17.18 10.68
CA ASN A 558 14.15 -16.02 9.91
C ASN A 558 13.86 -16.15 8.41
N PHE A 559 13.74 -17.36 7.86
CA PHE A 559 13.37 -17.59 6.45
C PHE A 559 11.86 -17.49 6.17
N HIS A 560 11.04 -17.30 7.22
CA HIS A 560 9.61 -17.01 7.09
C HIS A 560 9.31 -15.49 7.11
N GLU A 561 8.23 -15.12 6.42
CA GLU A 561 7.75 -13.74 6.15
C GLU A 561 7.38 -12.93 7.42
N ASP A 562 7.00 -13.59 8.53
CA ASP A 562 6.13 -12.98 9.55
C ASP A 562 6.79 -12.33 10.78
N TYR A 563 8.12 -12.39 10.94
CA TYR A 563 8.75 -12.00 12.23
C TYR A 563 9.13 -10.52 12.39
N LEU A 564 8.89 -9.68 11.38
CA LEU A 564 9.30 -8.28 11.42
C LEU A 564 8.14 -7.35 11.80
N PRO A 565 8.26 -6.57 12.90
CA PRO A 565 7.28 -5.53 13.20
C PRO A 565 7.31 -4.46 12.11
N GLY A 566 6.26 -4.42 11.29
CA GLY A 566 5.98 -3.34 10.35
C GLY A 566 6.20 -3.61 8.87
N GLY A 567 6.35 -4.87 8.44
CA GLY A 567 6.38 -5.29 7.03
C GLY A 567 7.50 -4.65 6.19
N TRP A 568 7.91 -5.32 5.12
CA TRP A 568 8.70 -4.65 4.08
C TRP A 568 7.74 -3.90 3.15
N ASP A 569 8.21 -2.84 2.50
CA ASP A 569 7.38 -2.05 1.59
C ASP A 569 6.98 -2.83 0.30
N ASP A 570 7.57 -4.02 0.08
CA ASP A 570 7.35 -4.95 -1.03
C ASP A 570 7.63 -6.40 -0.57
N GLU A 571 6.83 -7.37 -1.01
CA GLU A 571 6.87 -8.79 -0.63
C GLU A 571 8.21 -9.47 -0.95
N TRP A 572 9.00 -8.96 -1.90
CA TRP A 572 10.25 -9.61 -2.32
C TRP A 572 11.46 -9.26 -1.46
N THR A 573 11.31 -8.31 -0.55
CA THR A 573 12.44 -7.69 0.14
C THR A 573 12.78 -8.43 1.41
N GLY A 574 14.06 -8.75 1.61
CA GLY A 574 14.49 -9.47 2.81
C GLY A 574 14.34 -10.99 2.71
N GLU A 575 14.21 -11.53 1.50
CA GLU A 575 14.00 -12.95 1.26
C GLU A 575 14.86 -13.49 0.10
N PHE A 576 14.98 -14.82 0.06
CA PHE A 576 15.58 -15.53 -1.06
C PHE A 576 14.48 -15.95 -2.03
N GLN A 577 14.61 -15.59 -3.30
CA GLN A 577 13.56 -15.83 -4.29
C GLN A 577 13.79 -17.15 -5.04
N LEU A 578 15.05 -17.61 -5.14
CA LEU A 578 15.42 -18.82 -5.88
C LEU A 578 15.95 -19.94 -4.99
N LEU A 579 16.33 -19.66 -3.75
CA LEU A 579 16.88 -20.65 -2.82
C LEU A 579 15.82 -21.71 -2.47
N ASN A 580 16.18 -22.99 -2.65
CA ASN A 580 15.29 -24.09 -2.29
C ASN A 580 15.22 -24.23 -0.76
N SER A 581 13.99 -24.33 -0.23
CA SER A 581 13.74 -24.48 1.20
C SER A 581 14.39 -25.71 1.83
N GLN A 582 14.57 -26.78 1.04
CA GLN A 582 15.22 -27.99 1.49
C GLN A 582 16.67 -27.76 1.94
N TRP A 583 17.39 -26.81 1.33
CA TRP A 583 18.81 -26.60 1.62
C TRP A 583 19.02 -25.98 2.99
N TYR A 584 18.23 -24.96 3.34
CA TYR A 584 18.38 -24.32 4.65
C TYR A 584 17.76 -25.15 5.78
N ASN A 585 16.69 -25.93 5.52
CA ASN A 585 16.09 -26.82 6.53
C ASN A 585 17.02 -27.99 6.92
N ALA A 586 17.85 -28.47 5.99
CA ALA A 586 18.80 -29.54 6.25
C ALA A 586 20.03 -29.10 7.06
N SER A 587 20.36 -27.81 7.06
CA SER A 587 21.55 -27.27 7.72
C SER A 587 21.40 -27.20 9.24
N ASN A 588 22.49 -27.37 10.00
CA ASN A 588 22.46 -27.16 11.46
C ASN A 588 22.77 -25.72 11.87
N TYR A 589 23.37 -24.95 10.97
CA TYR A 589 23.51 -23.50 11.11
C TYR A 589 23.36 -22.78 9.78
N TYR A 590 23.06 -21.49 9.82
CA TYR A 590 23.15 -20.60 8.67
C TYR A 590 23.63 -19.21 9.07
N LEU A 591 24.21 -18.53 8.09
CA LEU A 591 24.42 -17.08 8.09
C LEU A 591 23.79 -16.51 6.84
N ARG A 592 22.96 -15.46 6.98
CA ARG A 592 22.30 -14.80 5.85
C ARG A 592 22.45 -13.29 5.91
N THR A 593 22.44 -12.70 4.72
CA THR A 593 22.40 -11.26 4.51
C THR A 593 21.46 -10.96 3.35
N ASN A 594 20.55 -10.01 3.53
CA ASN A 594 19.67 -9.51 2.47
C ASN A 594 19.76 -7.99 2.47
N LEU A 595 20.12 -7.42 1.32
CA LEU A 595 20.19 -6.00 1.08
C LEU A 595 19.21 -5.66 -0.04
N SER A 596 18.58 -4.51 0.08
CA SER A 596 17.76 -3.96 -0.99
C SER A 596 17.91 -2.45 -1.05
N TYR A 597 17.87 -1.95 -2.27
CA TYR A 597 17.90 -0.52 -2.55
C TYR A 597 16.77 -0.19 -3.52
N ASP A 598 15.83 0.63 -3.05
CA ASP A 598 14.72 1.16 -3.85
C ASP A 598 15.04 2.60 -4.24
N SER A 599 14.93 2.90 -5.54
CA SER A 599 15.03 4.25 -6.04
C SER A 599 14.12 4.41 -7.25
N PRO A 600 13.40 5.53 -7.36
CA PRO A 600 12.46 5.74 -8.46
C PRO A 600 13.11 5.89 -9.84
N LEU A 601 14.38 6.32 -9.86
CA LEU A 601 15.10 6.67 -11.07
C LEU A 601 16.48 5.99 -11.01
N LEU A 602 16.63 4.79 -11.57
CA LEU A 602 17.88 4.04 -11.65
C LEU A 602 18.31 3.81 -13.10
N MET A 603 18.31 2.55 -13.57
CA MET A 603 18.87 2.16 -14.87
C MET A 603 17.80 2.14 -15.96
N MET A 604 16.66 1.48 -15.74
CA MET A 604 15.62 1.35 -16.75
C MET A 604 14.93 2.68 -17.04
N THR A 605 14.92 3.62 -16.09
CA THR A 605 14.40 4.97 -16.33
C THR A 605 15.17 5.74 -17.40
N CYS A 606 16.41 5.36 -17.70
CA CYS A 606 17.17 5.95 -18.81
C CYS A 606 16.67 5.50 -20.19
N LEU A 607 15.84 4.44 -20.28
CA LEU A 607 15.31 3.96 -21.54
C LEU A 607 14.12 4.81 -22.02
N PRO A 608 14.08 5.22 -23.30
CA PRO A 608 13.15 6.25 -23.79
C PRO A 608 11.66 5.86 -23.77
N ILE A 609 11.36 4.56 -23.82
CA ILE A 609 10.00 4.00 -23.84
C ILE A 609 9.65 3.43 -22.47
N ALA A 610 10.46 2.49 -21.97
CA ALA A 610 10.23 1.82 -20.69
C ALA A 610 10.28 2.79 -19.50
N GLY A 611 11.21 3.76 -19.52
CA GLY A 611 11.39 4.71 -18.43
C GLY A 611 10.20 5.63 -18.17
N ARG A 612 9.26 5.75 -19.11
CA ARG A 612 8.02 6.52 -18.95
C ARG A 612 7.02 5.86 -18.01
N ILE A 613 7.04 4.53 -17.91
CA ILE A 613 6.00 3.74 -17.24
C ILE A 613 6.48 3.26 -15.87
N ILE A 614 7.78 3.29 -15.63
CA ILE A 614 8.42 2.82 -14.41
C ILE A 614 8.22 3.82 -13.28
N GLU A 615 7.67 3.34 -12.17
CA GLU A 615 7.47 4.13 -10.95
C GLU A 615 8.57 3.85 -9.92
N SER A 616 9.04 2.63 -9.80
CA SER A 616 10.16 2.33 -8.91
C SER A 616 11.07 1.27 -9.48
N GLU A 617 12.35 1.35 -9.15
CA GLU A 617 13.36 0.36 -9.49
C GLU A 617 14.03 -0.13 -8.21
N ARG A 618 14.30 -1.42 -8.13
CA ARG A 618 14.81 -2.10 -6.94
C ARG A 618 15.97 -2.99 -7.30
N LEU A 619 17.03 -2.88 -6.51
CA LEU A 619 18.17 -3.79 -6.54
C LEU A 619 18.09 -4.69 -5.31
N TYR A 620 18.26 -5.98 -5.52
CA TYR A 620 18.28 -6.99 -4.47
C TYR A 620 19.63 -7.69 -4.46
N PHE A 621 20.14 -7.90 -3.26
CA PHE A 621 21.31 -8.73 -3.04
C PHE A 621 21.03 -9.61 -1.84
N SER A 622 21.13 -10.92 -2.01
CA SER A 622 20.96 -11.89 -0.94
C SER A 622 22.16 -12.83 -0.91
N PHE A 623 22.58 -13.20 0.28
CA PHE A 623 23.71 -14.08 0.53
C PHE A 623 23.34 -15.07 1.63
N VAL A 624 23.64 -16.36 1.45
CA VAL A 624 23.54 -17.36 2.52
C VAL A 624 24.75 -18.29 2.53
N GLN A 625 25.24 -18.58 3.74
CA GLN A 625 26.18 -19.65 4.00
C GLN A 625 25.48 -20.71 4.86
N LEU A 626 25.50 -21.95 4.40
CA LEU A 626 24.99 -23.13 5.12
C LEU A 626 26.15 -24.07 5.44
N GLU A 627 25.93 -25.04 6.33
CA GLU A 627 26.99 -25.91 6.86
C GLU A 627 27.68 -26.75 5.78
N LYS A 628 26.91 -27.36 4.88
CA LYS A 628 27.41 -28.32 3.89
C LYS A 628 27.31 -27.81 2.45
N THR A 629 27.15 -26.50 2.26
CA THR A 629 27.06 -25.89 0.91
C THR A 629 28.15 -24.85 0.70
N ARG A 630 28.52 -24.65 -0.56
CA ARG A 630 29.29 -23.47 -0.96
C ARG A 630 28.47 -22.21 -0.66
N PRO A 631 29.11 -21.03 -0.50
CA PRO A 631 28.41 -19.78 -0.30
C PRO A 631 27.45 -19.52 -1.46
N TYR A 632 26.20 -19.19 -1.16
CA TYR A 632 25.17 -18.91 -2.16
C TYR A 632 24.91 -17.41 -2.24
N PHE A 633 24.80 -16.89 -3.46
CA PHE A 633 24.51 -15.50 -3.76
C PHE A 633 23.30 -15.40 -4.67
N GLU A 634 22.48 -14.38 -4.47
CA GLU A 634 21.36 -14.05 -5.35
C GLU A 634 21.36 -12.56 -5.61
N PHE A 635 21.35 -12.21 -6.90
CA PHE A 635 21.22 -10.84 -7.36
C PHE A 635 19.86 -10.69 -8.02
N GLY A 636 19.17 -9.61 -7.68
CA GLY A 636 17.87 -9.31 -8.25
C GLY A 636 17.80 -7.89 -8.77
N TYR A 637 17.05 -7.72 -9.85
CA TYR A 637 16.64 -6.42 -10.35
C TYR A 637 15.15 -6.42 -10.60
N GLY A 638 14.44 -5.53 -9.92
CA GLY A 638 13.00 -5.35 -10.04
C GLY A 638 12.64 -3.95 -10.49
N PHE A 639 11.52 -3.83 -11.19
CA PHE A 639 10.90 -2.55 -11.44
C PHE A 639 9.38 -2.68 -11.29
N SER A 640 8.77 -1.64 -10.76
CA SER A 640 7.33 -1.52 -10.62
C SER A 640 6.81 -0.53 -11.66
N THR A 641 5.72 -0.93 -12.31
CA THR A 641 4.92 -0.08 -13.17
C THR A 641 3.53 0.05 -12.58
N ARG A 642 2.75 1.00 -13.10
CA ARG A 642 1.32 1.19 -12.76
C ARG A 642 0.44 -0.07 -12.88
N PHE A 643 0.85 -1.08 -13.66
CA PHE A 643 0.05 -2.28 -13.91
C PHE A 643 0.64 -3.53 -13.25
N VAL A 644 1.97 -3.66 -13.29
CA VAL A 644 2.69 -4.87 -12.90
C VAL A 644 4.02 -4.49 -12.27
N SER A 645 4.35 -5.15 -11.17
CA SER A 645 5.72 -5.24 -10.64
C SER A 645 6.38 -6.47 -11.24
N LEU A 646 7.58 -6.33 -11.81
CA LEU A 646 8.38 -7.42 -12.38
C LEU A 646 9.74 -7.45 -11.69
N ALA A 647 10.24 -8.62 -11.34
CA ALA A 647 11.60 -8.79 -10.85
C ALA A 647 12.28 -10.03 -11.44
N PHE A 648 13.56 -9.87 -11.72
CA PHE A 648 14.45 -10.87 -12.30
C PHE A 648 15.52 -11.19 -11.28
N PHE A 649 15.75 -12.48 -11.02
CA PHE A 649 16.71 -12.96 -10.05
C PHE A 649 17.66 -13.95 -10.73
N SER A 650 18.93 -13.87 -10.35
CA SER A 650 19.99 -14.81 -10.76
C SER A 650 20.71 -15.30 -9.51
N SER A 651 20.82 -16.62 -9.37
CA SER A 651 21.51 -17.27 -8.27
C SER A 651 22.85 -17.87 -8.69
N PHE A 652 23.79 -17.87 -7.75
CA PHE A 652 25.14 -18.36 -7.91
C PHE A 652 25.53 -19.19 -6.68
N LEU A 653 26.11 -20.36 -6.90
CA LEU A 653 26.67 -21.20 -5.85
C LEU A 653 28.20 -21.15 -5.95
N GLY A 654 28.84 -20.40 -5.05
CA GLY A 654 30.24 -19.98 -5.18
C GLY A 654 30.42 -19.08 -6.41
N ASN A 655 31.23 -19.52 -7.37
CA ASN A 655 31.48 -18.78 -8.61
C ASN A 655 30.65 -19.28 -9.81
N SER A 656 29.89 -20.36 -9.65
CA SER A 656 29.08 -20.93 -10.74
C SER A 656 27.65 -20.40 -10.71
N PHE A 657 27.16 -19.97 -11.87
CA PHE A 657 25.75 -19.68 -12.08
C PHE A 657 24.92 -20.96 -11.85
N GLU A 658 23.81 -20.82 -11.12
CA GLU A 658 22.95 -21.94 -10.78
C GLU A 658 21.59 -21.82 -11.47
N ARG A 659 20.88 -20.70 -11.25
CA ARG A 659 19.50 -20.54 -11.73
C ARG A 659 19.15 -19.08 -12.03
N PHE A 660 18.21 -18.92 -12.96
CA PHE A 660 17.51 -17.67 -13.19
C PHE A 660 16.02 -17.86 -12.91
N GLY A 661 15.37 -16.85 -12.36
CA GLY A 661 13.93 -16.86 -12.18
C GLY A 661 13.33 -15.46 -12.20
N THR A 662 12.02 -15.43 -12.42
CA THR A 662 11.26 -14.20 -12.59
C THR A 662 10.03 -14.23 -11.70
N LYS A 663 9.74 -13.12 -11.04
CA LYS A 663 8.49 -12.91 -10.30
C LYS A 663 7.73 -11.73 -10.89
N PHE A 664 6.41 -11.82 -10.85
CA PHE A 664 5.54 -10.71 -11.22
C PHE A 664 4.34 -10.66 -10.30
N THR A 665 3.88 -9.44 -10.02
CA THR A 665 2.68 -9.15 -9.22
C THR A 665 1.88 -8.07 -9.94
N PHE A 666 0.55 -8.21 -9.97
CA PHE A 666 -0.32 -7.17 -10.52
C PHE A 666 -0.51 -6.04 -9.49
N GLU A 667 -0.24 -4.79 -9.87
CA GLU A 667 -0.35 -3.58 -9.02
C GLU A 667 -1.62 -2.75 -9.33
N LEU A 668 -2.46 -3.26 -10.23
CA LEU A 668 -3.58 -2.54 -10.84
C LEU A 668 -4.54 -2.01 -9.76
N PHE A 669 -4.83 -0.69 -9.77
CA PHE A 669 -5.78 0.00 -8.89
C PHE A 669 -5.46 0.01 -7.38
N ARG A 670 -4.19 -0.13 -6.98
CA ARG A 670 -3.79 -0.07 -5.56
C ARG A 670 -4.25 1.21 -4.83
N LYS A 671 -4.45 2.31 -5.56
CA LYS A 671 -4.82 3.64 -5.02
C LYS A 671 -6.27 4.04 -5.32
N TRP A 672 -7.01 3.24 -6.08
CA TRP A 672 -8.33 3.56 -6.58
C TRP A 672 -9.46 3.07 -5.69
#